data_AF-A0A7J5YEG6-F1
#
_entry.id   AF-A0A7J5YEG6-F1
#
_cell.length_a   1.000
_cell.length_b   1.000
_cell.length_c   1.000
_cell.angle_alpha   90.00
_cell.angle_beta   90.00
_cell.angle_gamma   90.00
#
_symmetry.space_group_name_H-M   'P 1'
#
loop_
_entity.id
_entity.type
_entity.pdbx_description
1 polymer ?
#
loop_
_entity_poly.entity_id
_entity_poly.type
_entity_poly.pdbx_seq_one_letter_code
_entity_poly.pdbx_strand_id
1 'polypeptide(L)'
;MLIVATIIKSFVYPTCQTNVMCLQVNNLKLSEREITIDDLKDGTVLLKVVYMLKKEPKFCVTNTIEDRFQLIADFVENLMQPKARHYLDNIKDGIHLTVEIAKVLLLLVYHDIMNDRCTLNMMECDSEREIANLTGSYVMESDGCVYLNKGLDAYLARRSISNHLYFRCVTMSSLSDDDSPVFLRRQKISFMDMQTVASSSTSKSPLQDIMNTPKFQLRKMQRQMIKERDYKDGLERELASKLALIAQRESHISQLQYRLDKLKEANGDHENVIGEQINELQTKNNTLEMRLKEMLKENKDLKGNTSLMERKVDELADENGVLSSQVRTVCSQLAIFEAEVGRLTETQASSQEEWTSETGQLQSELNQATAQKELLTEQIQILQGKISCLEDDINMATKEEREMLDNEIIGLKSELESTFGFLQKAEATGIPNYRNNQAKDEMIEQLQKQITEQRAVLQHEIQDLKIQLEQVEQQKTEQMTRLQQHITACEQEIEKLKEIKKEKEGLLYQTEEKVKDLDTKLSAASSLLADKDQQLNTLREEVDILTDETMNNKNEIQAKEEKLAKLLLEKSNEQNIFQKEIQALNVRVEDLSSSLKQAEQEIRLSRGYWLKPNMKMYNKGRYSNSSFKPVKKRLRN
;
A
#
# COMPACT_ATOMS: atom_id res chain seq x y z
N MET A 1 -29.57 20.89 -6.62
CA MET A 1 -28.34 21.13 -7.41
C MET A 1 -28.59 21.72 -8.78
N LEU A 2 -29.69 21.41 -9.50
CA LEU A 2 -30.16 22.23 -10.63
C LEU A 2 -30.21 23.74 -10.30
N ILE A 3 -30.72 24.11 -9.12
CA ILE A 3 -30.71 25.51 -8.62
C ILE A 3 -29.31 26.11 -8.54
N VAL A 4 -28.34 25.36 -8.01
CA VAL A 4 -26.97 25.84 -7.81
C VAL A 4 -26.28 26.04 -9.16
N ALA A 5 -26.48 25.11 -10.09
CA ALA A 5 -25.98 25.22 -11.44
C ALA A 5 -26.66 26.32 -12.26
N THR A 6 -27.97 26.57 -12.06
CA THR A 6 -28.69 27.68 -12.69
C THR A 6 -28.24 29.04 -12.15
N ILE A 7 -27.95 29.13 -10.84
CA ILE A 7 -27.34 30.33 -10.26
C ILE A 7 -25.93 30.50 -10.85
N ILE A 8 -25.07 29.48 -10.84
CA ILE A 8 -23.73 29.57 -11.46
C ILE A 8 -23.82 29.91 -12.97
N LYS A 9 -24.82 29.42 -13.70
CA LYS A 9 -25.06 29.78 -15.12
C LYS A 9 -25.41 31.26 -15.30
N SER A 10 -26.20 31.85 -14.40
CA SER A 10 -26.50 33.30 -14.40
C SER A 10 -25.29 34.17 -14.00
N PHE A 11 -24.30 33.58 -13.31
CA PHE A 11 -23.00 34.22 -13.04
C PHE A 11 -22.03 34.17 -14.25
N VAL A 12 -22.14 33.15 -15.10
CA VAL A 12 -21.15 32.86 -16.14
C VAL A 12 -21.61 33.33 -17.54
N TYR A 13 -22.91 33.46 -17.80
CA TYR A 13 -23.44 34.00 -19.06
C TYR A 13 -24.66 34.93 -18.82
N PRO A 14 -24.51 36.26 -18.90
CA PRO A 14 -25.62 37.20 -18.86
C PRO A 14 -25.96 37.74 -20.26
N THR A 15 -25.82 36.92 -21.30
CA THR A 15 -26.21 37.29 -22.67
C THR A 15 -27.45 36.53 -23.12
N CYS A 16 -28.56 37.27 -23.20
CA CYS A 16 -29.74 37.04 -24.05
C CYS A 16 -30.37 35.63 -24.06
N GLN A 17 -30.78 35.11 -22.90
CA GLN A 17 -32.02 34.31 -22.79
C GLN A 17 -32.43 34.08 -21.32
N THR A 18 -32.41 35.14 -20.52
CA THR A 18 -32.64 35.08 -19.07
C THR A 18 -34.07 34.63 -18.67
N ASN A 19 -35.00 34.46 -19.61
CA ASN A 19 -36.38 34.02 -19.32
C ASN A 19 -36.74 32.60 -19.81
N VAL A 20 -35.83 31.83 -20.44
CA VAL A 20 -36.16 30.49 -20.97
C VAL A 20 -35.50 29.35 -20.19
N MET A 21 -34.53 29.64 -19.34
CA MET A 21 -33.91 28.68 -18.42
C MET A 21 -34.59 28.56 -17.05
N CYS A 22 -35.54 29.45 -16.75
CA CYS A 22 -36.35 29.40 -15.52
C CYS A 22 -37.44 28.32 -15.54
N LEU A 23 -37.69 27.66 -16.68
CA LEU A 23 -38.80 26.71 -16.82
C LEU A 23 -38.52 25.28 -16.33
N GLN A 24 -37.26 24.92 -16.02
CA GLN A 24 -36.90 23.55 -15.59
C GLN A 24 -36.38 23.46 -14.15
N VAL A 25 -36.21 24.62 -13.49
CA VAL A 25 -35.94 24.74 -12.04
C VAL A 25 -37.19 24.45 -11.20
N ASN A 26 -38.38 24.55 -11.81
CA ASN A 26 -39.68 24.26 -11.16
C ASN A 26 -39.92 22.78 -10.81
N ASN A 27 -39.02 21.86 -11.19
CA ASN A 27 -39.18 20.43 -10.89
C ASN A 27 -38.69 20.00 -9.50
N LEU A 28 -38.12 20.90 -8.67
CA LEU A 28 -37.61 20.55 -7.33
C LEU A 28 -38.31 21.25 -6.15
N LYS A 29 -39.42 21.99 -6.35
CA LYS A 29 -40.31 22.54 -5.29
C LYS A 29 -39.61 23.23 -4.09
N LEU A 30 -38.51 23.97 -4.28
CA LEU A 30 -37.81 24.65 -3.16
C LEU A 30 -38.28 26.09 -2.89
N SER A 31 -38.92 26.75 -3.86
CA SER A 31 -39.64 28.03 -3.73
C SER A 31 -40.61 28.20 -4.93
N GLU A 32 -41.73 28.89 -4.76
CA GLU A 32 -42.73 29.18 -5.82
C GLU A 32 -42.35 30.38 -6.72
N ARG A 33 -41.22 31.06 -6.44
CA ARG A 33 -40.73 32.23 -7.17
C ARG A 33 -39.29 32.06 -7.66
N GLU A 34 -38.96 32.81 -8.72
CA GLU A 34 -37.63 32.90 -9.33
C GLU A 34 -36.58 33.37 -8.31
N ILE A 35 -35.48 32.62 -8.16
CA ILE A 35 -34.44 32.89 -7.15
C ILE A 35 -33.44 33.88 -7.72
N THR A 36 -33.39 35.07 -7.14
CA THR A 36 -32.41 36.12 -7.43
C THR A 36 -31.23 36.08 -6.44
N ILE A 37 -30.15 36.81 -6.73
CA ILE A 37 -28.96 36.86 -5.86
C ILE A 37 -29.32 37.42 -4.47
N ASP A 38 -30.29 38.32 -4.40
CA ASP A 38 -30.76 38.90 -3.15
C ASP A 38 -31.53 37.88 -2.29
N ASP A 39 -32.13 36.85 -2.89
CA ASP A 39 -32.83 35.76 -2.18
C ASP A 39 -31.89 34.74 -1.53
N LEU A 40 -30.59 34.82 -1.83
CA LEU A 40 -29.55 33.96 -1.23
C LEU A 40 -28.88 34.63 -0.01
N LYS A 41 -29.09 35.94 0.16
CA LYS A 41 -28.48 36.75 1.22
C LYS A 41 -28.93 36.34 2.63
N ASP A 42 -30.13 35.80 2.75
CA ASP A 42 -30.69 35.39 4.04
C ASP A 42 -30.25 33.97 4.47
N GLY A 43 -29.49 33.26 3.63
CA GLY A 43 -29.01 31.90 3.88
C GLY A 43 -30.09 30.81 3.82
N THR A 44 -31.36 31.15 3.58
CA THR A 44 -32.48 30.18 3.60
C THR A 44 -32.38 29.19 2.46
N VAL A 45 -32.07 29.66 1.25
CA VAL A 45 -31.91 28.82 0.06
C VAL A 45 -30.61 28.01 0.12
N LEU A 46 -29.52 28.60 0.62
CA LEU A 46 -28.24 27.91 0.81
C LEU A 46 -28.36 26.77 1.84
N LEU A 47 -29.03 27.02 2.96
CA LEU A 47 -29.29 26.01 3.98
C LEU A 47 -30.16 24.88 3.43
N LYS A 48 -31.16 25.20 2.58
CA LYS A 48 -31.95 24.20 1.85
C LYS A 48 -31.09 23.29 0.97
N VAL A 49 -30.12 23.86 0.25
CA VAL A 49 -29.18 23.08 -0.56
C VAL A 49 -28.31 22.17 0.32
N VAL A 50 -27.82 22.68 1.45
CA VAL A 50 -27.01 21.89 2.41
C VAL A 50 -27.79 20.70 2.98
N TYR A 51 -29.05 20.88 3.41
CA TYR A 51 -29.87 19.76 3.90
C TYR A 51 -30.16 18.71 2.83
N MET A 52 -30.37 19.14 1.59
CA MET A 52 -30.49 18.23 0.44
C MET A 52 -29.19 17.43 0.23
N LEU A 53 -28.03 18.04 0.41
CA LEU A 53 -26.74 17.36 0.36
C LEU A 53 -26.54 16.43 1.55
N LYS A 54 -27.04 16.72 2.76
CA LYS A 54 -26.93 15.81 3.92
C LYS A 54 -27.87 14.59 3.89
N LYS A 55 -28.85 14.53 2.97
CA LYS A 55 -29.95 13.52 2.95
C LYS A 55 -30.79 13.49 4.23
N GLU A 56 -30.84 14.57 4.99
CA GLU A 56 -31.67 14.66 6.19
C GLU A 56 -33.09 15.12 5.81
N PRO A 57 -34.16 14.36 6.16
CA PRO A 57 -35.52 14.66 5.73
C PRO A 57 -36.20 15.80 6.52
N LYS A 58 -35.57 16.33 7.58
CA LYS A 58 -36.18 17.32 8.47
C LYS A 58 -35.61 18.71 8.24
N PHE A 59 -36.44 19.57 7.64
CA PHE A 59 -36.21 21.01 7.56
C PHE A 59 -36.60 21.70 8.87
N CYS A 60 -35.62 21.99 9.73
CA CYS A 60 -35.82 23.00 10.78
C CYS A 60 -35.26 24.33 10.26
N VAL A 61 -36.16 25.23 9.84
CA VAL A 61 -35.76 26.62 9.59
C VAL A 61 -35.42 27.23 10.94
N THR A 62 -34.13 27.39 11.25
CA THR A 62 -33.70 28.19 12.40
C THR A 62 -34.08 29.65 12.14
N ASN A 63 -34.72 30.29 13.14
CA ASN A 63 -35.42 31.55 12.94
C ASN A 63 -34.49 32.76 12.79
N THR A 64 -33.18 32.64 13.06
CA THR A 64 -32.23 33.75 12.91
C THR A 64 -31.31 33.54 11.71
N ILE A 65 -30.95 34.64 11.02
CA ILE A 65 -30.00 34.64 9.90
C ILE A 65 -28.64 34.07 10.37
N GLU A 66 -28.25 34.38 11.61
CA GLU A 66 -27.01 33.94 12.22
C GLU A 66 -26.93 32.42 12.36
N ASP A 67 -27.97 31.81 12.92
CA ASP A 67 -28.01 30.35 13.11
C ASP A 67 -27.97 29.62 11.77
N ARG A 68 -28.57 30.20 10.72
CA ARG A 68 -28.55 29.62 9.37
C ARG A 68 -27.15 29.67 8.77
N PHE A 69 -26.46 30.80 8.85
CA PHE A 69 -25.09 30.90 8.35
C PHE A 69 -24.11 30.09 9.19
N GLN A 70 -24.32 29.95 10.51
CA GLN A 70 -23.50 29.08 11.35
C GLN A 70 -23.65 27.61 10.93
N LEU A 71 -24.85 27.12 10.67
CA LEU A 71 -25.07 25.74 10.19
C LEU A 71 -24.47 25.49 8.80
N ILE A 72 -24.51 26.48 7.91
CA ILE A 72 -23.85 26.41 6.59
C ILE A 72 -22.33 26.46 6.77
N ALA A 73 -21.82 27.32 7.65
CA ALA A 73 -20.40 27.44 7.97
C ALA A 73 -19.87 26.11 8.54
N ASP A 74 -20.54 25.54 9.54
CA ASP A 74 -20.19 24.25 10.12
C ASP A 74 -20.18 23.13 9.06
N PHE A 75 -21.09 23.17 8.09
CA PHE A 75 -21.09 22.20 6.98
C PHE A 75 -19.91 22.41 6.04
N VAL A 76 -19.68 23.64 5.58
CA VAL A 76 -18.60 23.96 4.65
C VAL A 76 -17.22 23.80 5.32
N GLU A 77 -17.10 24.07 6.61
CA GLU A 77 -15.88 23.96 7.43
C GLU A 77 -15.56 22.51 7.81
N ASN A 78 -16.58 21.66 8.05
CA ASN A 78 -16.36 20.22 8.20
C ASN A 78 -15.95 19.53 6.89
N LEU A 79 -16.22 20.17 5.76
CA LEU A 79 -15.90 19.66 4.43
C LEU A 79 -14.57 20.23 3.89
N MET A 80 -14.24 21.48 4.22
CA MET A 80 -13.22 22.32 3.56
C MET A 80 -12.53 23.25 4.59
N GLN A 81 -11.35 23.84 4.27
CA GLN A 81 -10.53 24.63 5.23
C GLN A 81 -11.31 25.66 6.09
N PRO A 82 -10.82 25.99 7.31
CA PRO A 82 -11.42 26.98 8.23
C PRO A 82 -11.53 28.42 7.69
N LYS A 83 -10.90 28.72 6.53
CA LYS A 83 -10.99 30.02 5.85
C LYS A 83 -12.32 30.23 5.10
N ALA A 84 -13.13 29.18 4.92
CA ALA A 84 -14.42 29.31 4.23
C ALA A 84 -15.45 30.14 5.03
N ARG A 85 -15.27 30.27 6.35
CA ARG A 85 -16.10 31.09 7.23
C ARG A 85 -16.09 32.58 6.82
N HIS A 86 -14.95 33.08 6.35
CA HIS A 86 -14.82 34.47 5.88
C HIS A 86 -15.72 34.81 4.69
N TYR A 87 -16.03 33.84 3.82
CA TYR A 87 -16.94 34.08 2.68
C TYR A 87 -18.39 34.27 3.16
N LEU A 88 -18.80 33.55 4.20
CA LEU A 88 -20.13 33.66 4.79
C LEU A 88 -20.27 34.95 5.62
N ASP A 89 -19.22 35.33 6.35
CA ASP A 89 -19.15 36.62 7.05
C ASP A 89 -19.29 37.79 6.06
N ASN A 90 -18.60 37.71 4.91
CA ASN A 90 -18.72 38.73 3.85
C ASN A 90 -20.12 38.78 3.22
N ILE A 91 -20.82 37.65 3.10
CA ILE A 91 -22.21 37.59 2.60
C ILE A 91 -23.16 38.28 3.59
N LYS A 92 -22.98 38.03 4.89
CA LYS A 92 -23.75 38.65 5.97
C LYS A 92 -23.52 40.18 6.00
N ASP A 93 -22.29 40.62 5.81
CA ASP A 93 -21.90 42.03 5.75
C ASP A 93 -22.21 42.69 4.39
N GLY A 94 -22.63 41.91 3.38
CA GLY A 94 -23.01 42.39 2.04
C GLY A 94 -21.82 42.81 1.17
N ILE A 95 -20.60 42.40 1.52
CA ILE A 95 -19.37 42.75 0.82
C ILE A 95 -19.20 41.80 -0.37
N HIS A 96 -19.17 42.34 -1.60
CA HIS A 96 -19.03 41.56 -2.84
C HIS A 96 -19.99 40.35 -2.92
N LEU A 97 -21.24 40.56 -2.48
CA LEU A 97 -22.29 39.54 -2.31
C LEU A 97 -22.33 38.50 -3.45
N THR A 98 -22.29 38.97 -4.68
CA THR A 98 -22.25 38.18 -5.91
C THR A 98 -21.05 37.20 -5.90
N VAL A 99 -19.83 37.70 -5.77
CA VAL A 99 -18.60 36.89 -5.82
C VAL A 99 -18.52 35.90 -4.66
N GLU A 100 -18.91 36.33 -3.46
CA GLU A 100 -18.85 35.49 -2.25
C GLU A 100 -19.90 34.36 -2.29
N ILE A 101 -21.13 34.64 -2.75
CA ILE A 101 -22.15 33.60 -2.99
C ILE A 101 -21.65 32.61 -4.05
N ALA A 102 -21.03 33.08 -5.13
CA ALA A 102 -20.51 32.19 -6.17
C ALA A 102 -19.43 31.22 -5.65
N LYS A 103 -18.56 31.66 -4.73
CA LYS A 103 -17.57 30.79 -4.07
C LYS A 103 -18.25 29.70 -3.24
N VAL A 104 -19.23 30.06 -2.42
CA VAL A 104 -19.97 29.11 -1.58
C VAL A 104 -20.71 28.09 -2.46
N LEU A 105 -21.34 28.55 -3.54
CA LEU A 105 -22.04 27.67 -4.49
C LEU A 105 -21.08 26.73 -5.23
N LEU A 106 -19.91 27.22 -5.67
CA LEU A 106 -18.89 26.39 -6.32
C LEU A 106 -18.38 25.27 -5.39
N LEU A 107 -18.19 25.58 -4.10
CA LEU A 107 -17.81 24.58 -3.10
C LEU A 107 -18.91 23.53 -2.85
N LEU A 108 -20.18 23.95 -2.84
CA LEU A 108 -21.31 23.02 -2.72
C LEU A 108 -21.45 22.11 -3.96
N VAL A 109 -21.20 22.63 -5.16
CA VAL A 109 -21.15 21.82 -6.40
C VAL A 109 -20.02 20.83 -6.36
N TYR A 110 -18.83 21.27 -5.95
CA TYR A 110 -17.69 20.39 -5.78
C TYR A 110 -18.01 19.20 -4.87
N HIS A 111 -18.68 19.46 -3.75
CA HIS A 111 -19.10 18.42 -2.83
C HIS A 111 -20.12 17.43 -3.42
N ASP A 112 -20.97 17.86 -4.36
CA ASP A 112 -21.89 16.94 -5.07
C ASP A 112 -21.16 16.06 -6.08
N ILE A 113 -20.17 16.61 -6.78
CA ILE A 113 -19.30 15.88 -7.72
C ILE A 113 -18.54 14.77 -6.98
N MET A 114 -17.91 15.11 -5.86
CA MET A 114 -17.05 14.19 -5.11
C MET A 114 -17.82 13.12 -4.30
N ASN A 115 -19.13 13.26 -4.15
CA ASN A 115 -19.99 12.30 -3.43
C ASN A 115 -20.79 11.36 -4.35
N ASP A 116 -20.37 11.18 -5.61
CA ASP A 116 -21.00 10.31 -6.61
C ASP A 116 -22.50 10.58 -6.88
N ARG A 117 -22.99 11.79 -6.57
CA ARG A 117 -24.40 12.17 -6.85
C ARG A 117 -24.60 12.78 -8.22
N CYS A 118 -23.51 13.19 -8.88
CA CYS A 118 -23.38 13.82 -10.21
C CYS A 118 -24.71 14.26 -10.84
N THR A 119 -25.35 15.23 -10.20
CA THR A 119 -26.57 15.87 -10.74
C THR A 119 -26.26 16.75 -11.97
N LEU A 120 -24.98 16.92 -12.30
CA LEU A 120 -24.47 17.57 -13.51
C LEU A 120 -24.90 16.91 -14.81
N ASN A 121 -25.12 15.58 -14.83
CA ASN A 121 -25.57 14.84 -16.01
C ASN A 121 -27.00 15.21 -16.45
N MET A 122 -27.74 15.99 -15.64
CA MET A 122 -29.08 16.48 -15.98
C MET A 122 -29.07 17.87 -16.65
N MET A 123 -27.89 18.41 -16.99
CA MET A 123 -27.72 19.75 -17.55
C MET A 123 -27.41 19.73 -19.05
N GLU A 124 -27.46 20.91 -19.68
CA GLU A 124 -26.97 21.08 -21.05
C GLU A 124 -25.43 21.02 -21.09
N CYS A 125 -24.88 20.37 -22.13
CA CYS A 125 -23.44 20.12 -22.30
C CYS A 125 -22.55 21.36 -22.15
N ASP A 126 -23.01 22.54 -22.57
CA ASP A 126 -22.24 23.78 -22.44
C ASP A 126 -22.13 24.25 -20.98
N SER A 127 -23.17 24.03 -20.18
CA SER A 127 -23.21 24.40 -18.76
C SER A 127 -22.43 23.41 -17.91
N GLU A 128 -22.51 22.13 -18.26
CA GLU A 128 -21.70 21.06 -17.67
C GLU A 128 -20.21 21.31 -17.91
N ARG A 129 -19.82 21.58 -19.16
CA ARG A 129 -18.43 21.86 -19.53
C ARG A 129 -17.86 23.07 -18.80
N GLU A 130 -18.65 24.13 -18.66
CA GLU A 130 -18.19 25.35 -17.99
C GLU A 130 -18.07 25.17 -16.47
N ILE A 131 -18.97 24.43 -15.83
CA ILE A 131 -18.86 24.08 -14.40
C ILE A 131 -17.68 23.13 -14.17
N ALA A 132 -17.44 22.17 -15.07
CA ALA A 132 -16.28 21.29 -15.02
C ALA A 132 -14.97 22.08 -15.19
N ASN A 133 -14.92 23.04 -16.11
CA ASN A 133 -13.78 23.94 -16.29
C ASN A 133 -13.53 24.80 -15.04
N LEU A 134 -14.58 25.40 -14.47
CA LEU A 134 -14.49 26.21 -13.25
C LEU A 134 -13.99 25.39 -12.06
N THR A 135 -14.54 24.20 -11.90
CA THR A 135 -14.16 23.30 -10.81
C THR A 135 -12.72 22.82 -10.98
N GLY A 136 -12.35 22.33 -12.17
CA GLY A 136 -11.00 21.82 -12.43
C GLY A 136 -9.89 22.89 -12.48
N SER A 137 -10.22 24.14 -12.77
CA SER A 137 -9.22 25.23 -12.85
C SER A 137 -9.04 26.00 -11.54
N TYR A 138 -10.09 26.07 -10.71
CA TYR A 138 -10.12 26.96 -9.55
C TYR A 138 -10.39 26.27 -8.21
N VAL A 139 -10.78 25.00 -8.19
CA VAL A 139 -10.89 24.18 -6.98
C VAL A 139 -9.70 23.23 -6.94
N MET A 140 -8.97 23.22 -5.83
CA MET A 140 -7.76 22.39 -5.67
C MET A 140 -7.82 21.62 -4.35
N GLU A 141 -7.23 20.42 -4.31
CA GLU A 141 -7.15 19.57 -3.12
C GLU A 141 -5.69 19.37 -2.65
N SER A 142 -5.45 19.53 -1.35
CA SER A 142 -4.14 19.33 -0.72
C SER A 142 -4.36 19.00 0.75
N ASP A 143 -3.69 17.97 1.25
CA ASP A 143 -3.72 17.54 2.65
C ASP A 143 -5.14 17.31 3.21
N GLY A 144 -6.02 16.68 2.41
CA GLY A 144 -7.40 16.38 2.82
C GLY A 144 -8.32 17.61 2.95
N CYS A 145 -7.88 18.76 2.44
CA CYS A 145 -8.65 20.00 2.41
C CYS A 145 -8.79 20.54 0.99
N VAL A 146 -9.92 21.20 0.70
CA VAL A 146 -10.15 21.86 -0.59
C VAL A 146 -9.97 23.37 -0.45
N TYR A 147 -9.33 23.98 -1.44
CA TYR A 147 -9.03 25.40 -1.51
C TYR A 147 -9.42 25.99 -2.86
N LEU A 148 -9.86 27.25 -2.83
CA LEU A 148 -10.14 28.03 -4.02
C LEU A 148 -8.89 28.80 -4.45
N ASN A 149 -8.60 28.80 -5.75
CA ASN A 149 -7.49 29.54 -6.33
C ASN A 149 -7.70 31.06 -6.18
N LYS A 150 -6.66 31.80 -5.80
CA LYS A 150 -6.67 33.27 -5.68
C LYS A 150 -7.04 33.99 -6.99
N GLY A 151 -6.86 33.33 -8.13
CA GLY A 151 -7.29 33.84 -9.44
C GLY A 151 -8.80 33.83 -9.67
N LEU A 152 -9.57 33.09 -8.86
CA LEU A 152 -11.02 32.98 -8.99
C LEU A 152 -11.72 34.32 -8.77
N ASP A 153 -11.23 35.13 -7.82
CA ASP A 153 -11.76 36.47 -7.55
C ASP A 153 -11.65 37.38 -8.77
N ALA A 154 -10.48 37.37 -9.41
CA ALA A 154 -10.26 38.15 -10.63
C ALA A 154 -11.09 37.63 -11.80
N TYR A 155 -11.34 36.32 -11.88
CA TYR A 155 -12.19 35.72 -12.89
C TYR A 155 -13.67 36.11 -12.71
N LEU A 156 -14.21 35.97 -11.50
CA LEU A 156 -15.59 36.34 -11.15
C LEU A 156 -15.80 37.85 -11.24
N ALA A 157 -14.80 38.66 -10.87
CA ALA A 157 -14.84 40.13 -10.98
C ALA A 157 -14.77 40.62 -12.44
N ARG A 158 -13.90 40.03 -13.29
CA ARG A 158 -13.82 40.41 -14.72
C ARG A 158 -15.13 40.10 -15.46
N ARG A 159 -15.75 38.97 -15.14
CA ARG A 159 -16.96 38.52 -15.82
C ARG A 159 -18.20 39.28 -15.34
N SER A 160 -18.21 39.78 -14.10
CA SER A 160 -19.26 40.70 -13.62
C SER A 160 -19.15 42.12 -14.23
N ILE A 161 -17.95 42.59 -14.58
CA ILE A 161 -17.73 43.89 -15.26
C ILE A 161 -18.00 43.81 -16.78
N SER A 162 -17.83 42.63 -17.38
CA SER A 162 -18.04 42.41 -18.83
C SER A 162 -19.50 42.54 -19.31
N ASN A 163 -20.44 42.80 -18.38
CA ASN A 163 -21.88 42.75 -18.64
C ASN A 163 -22.45 44.06 -19.21
N HIS A 164 -21.65 45.12 -19.32
CA HIS A 164 -22.09 46.41 -19.89
C HIS A 164 -21.55 46.71 -21.30
N LEU A 165 -20.66 45.88 -21.85
CA LEU A 165 -20.03 46.14 -23.16
C LEU A 165 -20.20 45.00 -24.18
N TYR A 166 -20.88 43.91 -23.81
CA TYR A 166 -21.17 42.78 -24.69
C TYR A 166 -22.37 43.04 -25.62
N PHE A 167 -22.34 44.16 -26.34
CA PHE A 167 -23.19 44.39 -27.51
C PHE A 167 -22.36 44.83 -28.72
N ARG A 168 -21.15 44.28 -28.89
CA ARG A 168 -20.49 44.26 -30.21
C ARG A 168 -19.21 43.40 -30.21
N CYS A 169 -19.31 42.08 -30.35
CA CYS A 169 -18.29 41.33 -31.11
C CYS A 169 -18.70 39.86 -31.29
N VAL A 170 -19.22 39.53 -32.46
CA VAL A 170 -18.92 38.26 -33.11
C VAL A 170 -18.13 38.65 -34.36
N THR A 171 -16.80 38.56 -34.26
CA THR A 171 -15.87 37.98 -35.24
C THR A 171 -14.45 38.46 -34.97
N MET A 172 -13.62 37.52 -34.52
CA MET A 172 -12.25 37.25 -34.96
C MET A 172 -11.28 38.44 -35.11
N SER A 173 -10.39 38.55 -34.12
CA SER A 173 -8.93 38.57 -34.25
C SER A 173 -8.33 39.18 -35.53
N SER A 174 -7.81 40.41 -35.41
CA SER A 174 -6.68 40.88 -36.21
C SER A 174 -5.99 42.05 -35.50
N LEU A 175 -4.74 41.81 -35.10
CA LEU A 175 -3.79 42.84 -34.67
C LEU A 175 -3.41 43.67 -35.91
N SER A 176 -3.81 44.94 -35.92
CA SER A 176 -3.47 45.89 -36.98
C SER A 176 -2.16 46.58 -36.65
N ASP A 177 -1.11 46.26 -37.41
CA ASP A 177 0.12 47.06 -37.51
C ASP A 177 -0.18 48.28 -38.40
N ASP A 178 -0.03 49.45 -37.79
CA ASP A 178 -0.37 50.77 -38.31
C ASP A 178 0.86 51.35 -39.03
N ASP A 179 0.77 51.55 -40.35
CA ASP A 179 1.49 52.63 -41.05
C ASP A 179 1.09 52.74 -42.54
N SER A 180 0.04 53.51 -42.80
CA SER A 180 -0.16 54.23 -44.07
C SER A 180 -1.10 55.41 -43.84
N PRO A 181 -0.79 56.63 -44.33
CA PRO A 181 -1.40 57.84 -43.81
C PRO A 181 -2.84 57.98 -44.29
N VAL A 182 -3.77 58.04 -43.34
CA VAL A 182 -5.14 58.47 -43.57
C VAL A 182 -5.13 59.97 -43.82
N PHE A 183 -5.32 60.38 -45.08
CA PHE A 183 -5.61 61.76 -45.41
C PHE A 183 -6.97 62.14 -44.82
N LEU A 184 -6.94 62.89 -43.70
CA LEU A 184 -8.09 63.62 -43.19
C LEU A 184 -8.64 64.51 -44.31
N ARG A 185 -9.85 64.17 -44.78
CA ARG A 185 -10.64 64.90 -45.77
C ARG A 185 -10.79 66.36 -45.33
N ARG A 186 -9.99 67.27 -45.89
CA ARG A 186 -10.18 68.72 -45.76
C ARG A 186 -11.50 69.15 -46.42
N GLN A 187 -12.08 70.20 -45.84
CA GLN A 187 -13.23 70.96 -46.34
C GLN A 187 -13.26 71.09 -47.87
N LYS A 188 -14.41 70.74 -48.44
CA LYS A 188 -14.75 70.90 -49.85
C LYS A 188 -14.85 72.38 -50.18
N ILE A 189 -13.78 72.98 -50.70
CA ILE A 189 -13.83 74.26 -51.41
C ILE A 189 -14.37 73.94 -52.82
N SER A 190 -15.54 74.44 -53.17
CA SER A 190 -16.05 74.39 -54.53
C SER A 190 -15.28 75.41 -55.38
N PHE A 191 -14.35 74.94 -56.20
CA PHE A 191 -13.85 75.76 -57.29
C PHE A 191 -14.97 75.86 -58.33
N MET A 192 -15.45 77.08 -58.59
CA MET A 192 -16.19 77.36 -59.80
C MET A 192 -15.32 76.95 -60.98
N ASP A 193 -15.87 76.10 -61.84
CA ASP A 193 -15.27 75.74 -63.11
C ASP A 193 -15.06 77.04 -63.89
N MET A 194 -13.80 77.38 -64.17
CA MET A 194 -13.48 78.55 -64.98
C MET A 194 -13.86 78.20 -66.41
N GLN A 195 -15.10 78.49 -66.78
CA GLN A 195 -15.53 78.51 -68.17
C GLN A 195 -14.60 79.47 -68.92
N THR A 196 -13.63 78.89 -69.62
CA THR A 196 -12.85 79.58 -70.65
C THR A 196 -13.84 79.98 -71.73
N VAL A 197 -14.41 81.17 -71.56
CA VAL A 197 -15.06 81.94 -72.61
C VAL A 197 -14.01 82.38 -73.62
N ALA A 198 -13.56 81.41 -74.42
CA ALA A 198 -12.95 81.66 -75.70
C ALA A 198 -13.74 80.84 -76.73
N SER A 199 -14.94 81.34 -76.99
CA SER A 199 -15.70 81.05 -78.19
C SER A 199 -14.79 81.14 -79.41
N SER A 200 -14.88 80.10 -80.24
CA SER A 200 -15.00 80.21 -81.70
C SER A 200 -14.65 81.57 -82.30
N SER A 201 -13.45 81.68 -82.86
CA SER A 201 -13.19 82.57 -83.98
C SER A 201 -12.03 82.05 -84.80
N THR A 202 -12.38 81.56 -85.99
CA THR A 202 -11.52 81.35 -87.14
C THR A 202 -10.90 82.69 -87.56
N SER A 203 -9.85 83.11 -86.87
CA SER A 203 -8.90 84.09 -87.39
C SER A 203 -7.53 83.46 -87.38
N LYS A 204 -6.97 83.20 -88.57
CA LYS A 204 -5.61 82.71 -88.76
C LYS A 204 -4.64 83.71 -88.11
N SER A 205 -4.28 83.46 -86.85
CA SER A 205 -3.21 84.20 -86.17
C SER A 205 -1.88 83.85 -86.87
N PRO A 206 -0.96 84.79 -87.10
CA PRO A 206 0.36 84.50 -87.67
C PRO A 206 1.13 83.42 -86.89
N LEU A 207 0.83 83.26 -85.60
CA LEU A 207 1.35 82.16 -84.76
C LEU A 207 0.80 80.79 -85.15
N GLN A 208 -0.44 80.70 -85.65
CA GLN A 208 -1.05 79.46 -86.12
C GLN A 208 -0.32 78.91 -87.36
N ASP A 209 0.11 79.76 -88.29
CA ASP A 209 0.88 79.34 -89.47
C ASP A 209 2.31 78.92 -89.09
N ILE A 210 2.95 79.60 -88.13
CA ILE A 210 4.24 79.20 -87.55
C ILE A 210 4.11 77.88 -86.78
N MET A 211 3.03 77.70 -86.01
CA MET A 211 2.76 76.47 -85.28
C MET A 211 2.47 75.30 -86.22
N ASN A 212 1.81 75.52 -87.36
CA ASN A 212 1.51 74.49 -88.35
C ASN A 212 2.65 74.23 -89.34
N THR A 213 3.79 74.92 -89.22
CA THR A 213 4.97 74.66 -90.05
C THR A 213 5.57 73.29 -89.68
N PRO A 214 5.95 72.43 -90.66
CA PRO A 214 6.50 71.09 -90.39
C PRO A 214 7.69 71.08 -89.42
N LYS A 215 8.56 72.10 -89.48
CA LYS A 215 9.71 72.25 -88.56
C LYS A 215 9.29 72.49 -87.11
N PHE A 216 8.21 73.25 -86.87
CA PHE A 216 7.72 73.51 -85.53
C PHE A 216 7.00 72.30 -84.95
N GLN A 217 6.17 71.64 -85.75
CA GLN A 217 5.51 70.38 -85.35
C GLN A 217 6.52 69.28 -85.03
N LEU A 218 7.59 69.15 -85.82
CA LEU A 218 8.68 68.22 -85.52
C LEU A 218 9.37 68.55 -84.18
N ARG A 219 9.67 69.83 -83.91
CA ARG A 219 10.24 70.25 -82.63
C ARG A 219 9.29 70.01 -81.46
N LYS A 220 7.98 70.22 -81.64
CA LYS A 220 6.94 69.93 -80.64
C LYS A 220 6.90 68.43 -80.33
N MET A 221 6.84 67.58 -81.36
CA MET A 221 6.90 66.12 -81.19
C MET A 221 8.20 65.66 -80.55
N GLN A 222 9.36 66.21 -80.96
CA GLN A 222 10.65 65.88 -80.35
C GLN A 222 10.69 66.21 -78.85
N ARG A 223 10.15 67.36 -78.44
CA ARG A 223 10.04 67.71 -77.01
C ARG A 223 9.08 66.78 -76.26
N GLN A 224 7.98 66.37 -76.89
CA GLN A 224 7.06 65.41 -76.31
C GLN A 224 7.71 64.03 -76.14
N MET A 225 8.43 63.54 -77.17
CA MET A 225 9.20 62.30 -77.11
C MET A 225 10.25 62.32 -76.00
N ILE A 226 10.95 63.46 -75.80
CA ILE A 226 11.91 63.60 -74.70
C ILE A 226 11.20 63.50 -73.36
N LYS A 227 10.08 64.21 -73.16
CA LYS A 227 9.30 64.14 -71.92
C LYS A 227 8.75 62.73 -71.64
N GLU A 228 8.24 62.05 -72.67
CA GLU A 228 7.73 60.68 -72.57
C GLU A 228 8.87 59.68 -72.27
N ARG A 229 10.06 59.88 -72.86
CA ARG A 229 11.25 59.11 -72.53
C ARG A 229 11.66 59.31 -71.08
N ASP A 230 11.73 60.55 -70.60
CA ASP A 230 12.09 60.84 -69.21
C ASP A 230 11.07 60.25 -68.22
N TYR A 231 9.77 60.30 -68.57
CA TYR A 231 8.70 59.65 -67.80
C TYR A 231 8.86 58.12 -67.79
N LYS A 232 9.10 57.50 -68.95
CA LYS A 232 9.37 56.07 -69.07
C LYS A 232 10.60 55.67 -68.25
N ASP A 233 11.71 56.38 -68.38
CA ASP A 233 12.94 56.14 -67.62
C ASP A 233 12.70 56.30 -66.10
N GLY A 234 11.79 57.20 -65.70
CA GLY A 234 11.32 57.38 -64.33
C GLY A 234 10.57 56.15 -63.80
N LEU A 235 9.58 55.67 -64.56
CA LEU A 235 8.82 54.46 -64.23
C LEU A 235 9.70 53.20 -64.22
N GLU A 236 10.64 53.08 -65.16
CA GLU A 236 11.59 51.97 -65.20
C GLU A 236 12.47 51.93 -63.95
N ARG A 237 12.90 53.10 -63.45
CA ARG A 237 13.67 53.20 -62.21
C ARG A 237 12.83 52.81 -60.99
N GLU A 238 11.58 53.25 -60.94
CA GLU A 238 10.67 52.87 -59.85
C GLU A 238 10.40 51.37 -59.87
N LEU A 239 10.10 50.78 -61.04
CA LEU A 239 9.89 49.34 -61.20
C LEU A 239 11.14 48.55 -60.77
N ALA A 240 12.33 48.97 -61.19
CA ALA A 240 13.58 48.34 -60.78
C ALA A 240 13.79 48.41 -59.26
N SER A 241 13.43 49.54 -58.63
CA SER A 241 13.47 49.69 -57.17
C SER A 241 12.47 48.75 -56.47
N LYS A 242 11.25 48.60 -57.00
CA LYS A 242 10.25 47.67 -56.44
C LYS A 242 10.68 46.22 -56.61
N LEU A 243 11.23 45.83 -57.76
CA LEU A 243 11.76 44.49 -58.00
C LEU A 243 12.91 44.14 -57.04
N ALA A 244 13.83 45.09 -56.79
CA ALA A 244 14.89 44.89 -55.82
C ALA A 244 14.35 44.71 -54.39
N LEU A 245 13.32 45.47 -54.02
CA LEU A 245 12.65 45.32 -52.72
C LEU A 245 11.93 43.97 -52.61
N ILE A 246 11.28 43.50 -53.68
CA ILE A 246 10.65 42.17 -53.73
C ILE A 246 11.69 41.08 -53.53
N ALA A 247 12.81 41.12 -54.26
CA ALA A 247 13.89 40.14 -54.09
C ALA A 247 14.46 40.12 -52.66
N GLN A 248 14.58 41.29 -52.01
CA GLN A 248 14.98 41.39 -50.62
C GLN A 248 13.95 40.73 -49.68
N ARG A 249 12.65 40.99 -49.90
CA ARG A 249 11.57 40.38 -49.10
C ARG A 249 11.50 38.87 -49.31
N GLU A 250 11.67 38.38 -50.52
CA GLU A 250 11.73 36.95 -50.84
C GLU A 250 12.87 36.25 -50.11
N SER A 251 14.06 36.85 -50.08
CA SER A 251 15.20 36.33 -49.30
C SER A 251 14.89 36.28 -47.80
N HIS A 252 14.25 37.31 -47.26
CA HIS A 252 13.85 37.32 -45.84
C HIS A 252 12.79 36.25 -45.54
N ILE A 253 11.83 36.03 -46.45
CA ILE A 253 10.83 34.95 -46.32
C ILE A 253 11.51 33.59 -46.29
N SER A 254 12.47 33.33 -47.18
CA SER A 254 13.24 32.07 -47.18
C SER A 254 14.02 31.87 -45.87
N GLN A 255 14.60 32.93 -45.30
CA GLN A 255 15.28 32.85 -44.01
C GLN A 255 14.32 32.54 -42.86
N LEU A 256 13.13 33.16 -42.85
CA LEU A 256 12.09 32.90 -41.86
C LEU A 256 11.53 31.47 -41.99
N GLN A 257 11.32 30.98 -43.21
CA GLN A 257 10.90 29.61 -43.46
C GLN A 257 11.90 28.60 -42.90
N TYR A 258 13.19 28.78 -43.19
CA TYR A 258 14.24 27.93 -42.63
C TYR A 258 14.26 27.94 -41.09
N ARG A 259 14.13 29.11 -40.47
CA ARG A 259 14.06 29.21 -39.00
C ARG A 259 12.83 28.52 -38.43
N LEU A 260 11.69 28.64 -39.12
CA LEU A 260 10.43 28.02 -38.73
C LEU A 260 10.50 26.49 -38.86
N ASP A 261 11.11 25.97 -39.92
CA ASP A 261 11.31 24.53 -40.11
C ASP A 261 12.28 23.95 -39.07
N LYS A 262 13.38 24.66 -38.78
CA LYS A 262 14.30 24.26 -37.71
C LYS A 262 13.64 24.26 -36.32
N LEU A 263 12.76 25.23 -36.04
CA LEU A 263 11.99 25.27 -34.79
C LEU A 263 10.97 24.13 -34.73
N LYS A 264 10.32 23.78 -35.84
CA LYS A 264 9.39 22.65 -35.91
C LYS A 264 10.09 21.32 -35.66
N GLU A 265 11.27 21.12 -36.25
CA GLU A 265 12.08 19.92 -36.04
C GLU A 265 12.49 19.80 -34.57
N ALA A 266 13.06 20.86 -33.98
CA ALA A 266 13.43 20.87 -32.58
C ALA A 266 12.23 20.68 -31.63
N ASN A 267 11.06 21.22 -31.97
CA ASN A 267 9.83 21.00 -31.20
C ASN A 267 9.33 19.56 -31.33
N GLY A 268 9.40 18.97 -32.52
CA GLY A 268 9.07 17.56 -32.75
C GLY A 268 9.98 16.62 -31.96
N ASP A 269 11.29 16.89 -31.93
CA ASP A 269 12.25 16.14 -31.11
C ASP A 269 11.91 16.25 -29.61
N HIS A 270 11.54 17.45 -29.15
CA HIS A 270 11.15 17.65 -27.76
C HIS A 270 9.84 16.93 -27.40
N GLU A 271 8.85 16.97 -28.28
CA GLU A 271 7.58 16.24 -28.13
C GLU A 271 7.81 14.72 -28.10
N ASN A 272 8.72 14.20 -28.93
CA ASN A 272 9.11 12.79 -28.92
C ASN A 272 9.76 12.40 -27.59
N VAL A 273 10.73 13.18 -27.09
CA VAL A 273 11.38 12.93 -25.80
C VAL A 273 10.38 12.97 -24.64
N ILE A 274 9.47 13.94 -24.62
CA ILE A 274 8.40 14.01 -23.60
C ILE A 274 7.48 12.78 -23.72
N GLY A 275 7.11 12.38 -24.94
CA GLY A 275 6.30 11.19 -25.19
C GLY A 275 6.96 9.91 -24.69
N GLU A 276 8.26 9.73 -24.94
CA GLU A 276 9.05 8.61 -24.43
C GLU A 276 9.10 8.58 -22.90
N GLN A 277 9.34 9.74 -22.25
CA GLN A 277 9.32 9.84 -20.79
C GLN A 277 7.95 9.52 -20.20
N ILE A 278 6.86 9.98 -20.83
CA ILE A 278 5.48 9.65 -20.40
C ILE A 278 5.24 8.15 -20.53
N ASN A 279 5.65 7.53 -21.63
CA ASN A 279 5.53 6.08 -21.82
C ASN A 279 6.36 5.28 -20.79
N GLU A 280 7.57 5.72 -20.49
CA GLU A 280 8.41 5.12 -19.46
C GLU A 280 7.75 5.24 -18.07
N LEU A 281 7.22 6.42 -17.72
CA LEU A 281 6.48 6.61 -16.47
C LEU A 281 5.21 5.76 -16.43
N GLN A 282 4.51 5.62 -17.55
CA GLN A 282 3.30 4.80 -17.65
C GLN A 282 3.62 3.31 -17.46
N THR A 283 4.69 2.80 -18.07
CA THR A 283 5.14 1.41 -17.87
C THR A 283 5.61 1.14 -16.44
N LYS A 284 6.35 2.08 -15.83
CA LYS A 284 6.70 2.02 -14.40
C LYS A 284 5.47 2.03 -13.51
N ASN A 285 4.48 2.89 -13.80
CA ASN A 285 3.25 2.97 -13.02
C ASN A 285 2.43 1.66 -13.13
N ASN A 286 2.30 1.10 -14.33
CA ASN A 286 1.64 -0.20 -14.53
C ASN A 286 2.35 -1.33 -13.76
N THR A 287 3.69 -1.31 -13.73
CA THR A 287 4.48 -2.29 -12.98
C THR A 287 4.26 -2.15 -11.47
N LEU A 288 4.24 -0.91 -10.97
CA LEU A 288 3.92 -0.63 -9.56
C LEU A 288 2.50 -1.03 -9.20
N GLU A 289 1.52 -0.81 -10.09
CA GLU A 289 0.13 -1.22 -9.90
C GLU A 289 0.00 -2.75 -9.81
N MET A 290 0.72 -3.49 -10.67
CA MET A 290 0.79 -4.95 -10.61
C MET A 290 1.40 -5.43 -9.29
N ARG A 291 2.54 -4.85 -8.89
CA ARG A 291 3.20 -5.18 -7.62
C ARG A 291 2.32 -4.86 -6.40
N LEU A 292 1.56 -3.76 -6.45
CA LEU A 292 0.61 -3.40 -5.40
C LEU A 292 -0.53 -4.43 -5.32
N LYS A 293 -1.08 -4.87 -6.45
CA LYS A 293 -2.11 -5.92 -6.50
C LYS A 293 -1.58 -7.25 -5.95
N GLU A 294 -0.35 -7.61 -6.27
CA GLU A 294 0.33 -8.79 -5.74
C GLU A 294 0.50 -8.70 -4.22
N MET A 295 1.05 -7.60 -3.70
CA MET A 295 1.19 -7.39 -2.25
C MET A 295 -0.17 -7.35 -1.52
N LEU A 296 -1.22 -6.83 -2.16
CA LEU A 296 -2.58 -6.87 -1.61
C LEU A 296 -3.13 -8.30 -1.54
N LYS A 297 -2.81 -9.14 -2.53
CA LYS A 297 -3.18 -10.55 -2.53
C LYS A 297 -2.43 -11.29 -1.42
N GLU A 298 -1.10 -11.12 -1.34
CA GLU A 298 -0.29 -11.70 -0.28
C GLU A 298 -0.78 -11.30 1.12
N ASN A 299 -1.15 -10.03 1.32
CA ASN A 299 -1.73 -9.58 2.59
C ASN A 299 -3.07 -10.26 2.92
N LYS A 300 -3.92 -10.51 1.92
CA LYS A 300 -5.17 -11.27 2.13
C LYS A 300 -4.89 -12.72 2.52
N ASP A 301 -3.93 -13.35 1.85
CA ASP A 301 -3.53 -14.73 2.14
C ASP A 301 -2.90 -14.84 3.54
N LEU A 302 -2.02 -13.89 3.89
CA LEU A 302 -1.45 -13.78 5.23
C LEU A 302 -2.54 -13.57 6.29
N LYS A 303 -3.51 -12.68 6.06
CA LYS A 303 -4.63 -12.48 6.98
C LYS A 303 -5.46 -13.77 7.15
N GLY A 304 -5.66 -14.52 6.07
CA GLY A 304 -6.31 -15.84 6.11
C GLY A 304 -5.52 -16.85 6.94
N ASN A 305 -4.20 -16.92 6.74
CA ASN A 305 -3.30 -17.79 7.50
C ASN A 305 -3.23 -17.37 8.98
N THR A 306 -3.19 -16.07 9.30
CA THR A 306 -3.27 -15.58 10.67
C THR A 306 -4.56 -16.00 11.34
N SER A 307 -5.70 -15.86 10.66
CA SER A 307 -7.01 -16.28 11.18
C SER A 307 -7.12 -17.80 11.35
N LEU A 308 -6.38 -18.58 10.54
CA LEU A 308 -6.27 -20.03 10.70
C LEU A 308 -5.40 -20.40 11.90
N MET A 309 -4.26 -19.73 12.06
CA MET A 309 -3.35 -19.96 13.17
C MET A 309 -3.99 -19.57 14.50
N GLU A 310 -4.73 -18.47 14.54
CA GLU A 310 -5.48 -18.02 15.72
C GLU A 310 -6.47 -19.10 16.18
N ARG A 311 -7.28 -19.64 15.26
CA ARG A 311 -8.16 -20.79 15.56
C ARG A 311 -7.40 -22.01 16.06
N LYS A 312 -6.22 -22.30 15.51
CA LYS A 312 -5.39 -23.43 15.99
C LYS A 312 -4.85 -23.19 17.40
N VAL A 313 -4.51 -21.95 17.74
CA VAL A 313 -4.11 -21.56 19.10
C VAL A 313 -5.28 -21.73 20.06
N ASP A 314 -6.49 -21.33 19.67
CA ASP A 314 -7.70 -21.52 20.47
C ASP A 314 -7.99 -23.01 20.71
N GLU A 315 -7.93 -23.84 19.67
CA GLU A 315 -8.07 -25.31 19.79
C GLU A 315 -7.04 -25.91 20.75
N LEU A 316 -5.77 -25.51 20.65
CA LEU A 316 -4.71 -25.97 21.55
C LEU A 316 -4.89 -25.46 22.98
N ALA A 317 -5.44 -24.26 23.16
CA ALA A 317 -5.76 -23.71 24.48
C ALA A 317 -6.88 -24.52 25.14
N ASP A 318 -7.91 -24.90 24.39
CA ASP A 318 -8.99 -25.77 24.86
C ASP A 318 -8.47 -27.17 25.20
N GLU A 319 -7.66 -27.78 24.33
CA GLU A 319 -7.01 -29.07 24.58
C GLU A 319 -6.15 -29.03 25.86
N ASN A 320 -5.35 -27.98 26.05
CA ASN A 320 -4.57 -27.77 27.27
C ASN A 320 -5.45 -27.58 28.52
N GLY A 321 -6.61 -26.91 28.38
CA GLY A 321 -7.59 -26.77 29.45
C GLY A 321 -8.19 -28.11 29.89
N VAL A 322 -8.51 -28.98 28.92
CA VAL A 322 -8.99 -30.34 29.17
C VAL A 322 -7.89 -31.18 29.84
N LEU A 323 -6.68 -31.19 29.28
CA LEU A 323 -5.53 -31.90 29.87
C LEU A 323 -5.24 -31.44 31.30
N SER A 324 -5.25 -30.13 31.55
CA SER A 324 -5.05 -29.57 32.89
C SER A 324 -6.13 -30.04 33.87
N SER A 325 -7.38 -30.15 33.42
CA SER A 325 -8.49 -30.65 34.23
C SER A 325 -8.35 -32.15 34.52
N GLN A 326 -7.89 -32.93 33.55
CA GLN A 326 -7.56 -34.34 33.75
C GLN A 326 -6.40 -34.51 34.75
N VAL A 327 -5.31 -33.75 34.60
CA VAL A 327 -4.17 -33.78 35.54
C VAL A 327 -4.62 -33.43 36.96
N ARG A 328 -5.44 -32.40 37.13
CA ARG A 328 -5.99 -32.05 38.46
C ARG A 328 -6.82 -33.18 39.06
N THR A 329 -7.57 -33.89 38.23
CA THR A 329 -8.38 -35.05 38.65
C THR A 329 -7.48 -36.21 39.09
N VAL A 330 -6.44 -36.53 38.32
CA VAL A 330 -5.46 -37.57 38.66
C VAL A 330 -4.69 -37.20 39.94
N CYS A 331 -4.26 -35.94 40.10
CA CYS A 331 -3.63 -35.48 41.34
C CYS A 331 -4.56 -35.63 42.55
N SER A 332 -5.85 -35.37 42.37
CA SER A 332 -6.84 -35.55 43.44
C SER A 332 -7.02 -37.03 43.81
N GLN A 333 -7.05 -37.92 42.82
CA GLN A 333 -7.08 -39.36 43.05
C GLN A 333 -5.81 -39.87 43.73
N LEU A 334 -4.64 -39.37 43.31
CA LEU A 334 -3.36 -39.72 43.91
C LEU A 334 -3.33 -39.31 45.39
N ALA A 335 -3.78 -38.10 45.72
CA ALA A 335 -3.87 -37.65 47.12
C ALA A 335 -4.79 -38.55 47.97
N ILE A 336 -5.90 -39.04 47.40
CA ILE A 336 -6.78 -40.01 48.07
C ILE A 336 -6.04 -41.33 48.32
N PHE A 337 -5.33 -41.86 47.31
CA PHE A 337 -4.56 -43.10 47.47
C PHE A 337 -3.40 -42.94 48.46
N GLU A 338 -2.70 -41.81 48.45
CA GLU A 338 -1.65 -41.51 49.43
C GLU A 338 -2.20 -41.50 50.87
N ALA A 339 -3.34 -40.87 51.10
CA ALA A 339 -4.00 -40.87 52.40
C ALA A 339 -4.44 -42.28 52.83
N GLU A 340 -4.97 -43.07 51.91
CA GLU A 340 -5.40 -44.45 52.18
C GLU A 340 -4.22 -45.37 52.47
N VAL A 341 -3.09 -45.23 51.75
CA VAL A 341 -1.84 -45.93 52.05
C VAL A 341 -1.32 -45.54 53.44
N GLY A 342 -1.37 -44.26 53.79
CA GLY A 342 -1.05 -43.78 55.13
C GLY A 342 -1.90 -44.49 56.21
N ARG A 343 -3.23 -44.50 56.03
CA ARG A 343 -4.17 -45.16 56.94
C ARG A 343 -3.92 -46.67 57.09
N LEU A 344 -3.67 -47.36 55.98
CA LEU A 344 -3.34 -48.80 56.00
C LEU A 344 -2.00 -49.07 56.69
N THR A 345 -1.00 -48.21 56.47
CA THR A 345 0.31 -48.32 57.11
C THR A 345 0.20 -48.13 58.63
N GLU A 346 -0.58 -47.14 59.09
CA GLU A 346 -0.86 -46.95 60.52
C GLU A 346 -1.61 -48.15 61.11
N THR A 347 -2.62 -48.67 60.41
CA THR A 347 -3.37 -49.86 60.86
C THR A 347 -2.45 -51.08 60.96
N GLN A 348 -1.59 -51.29 59.96
CA GLN A 348 -0.59 -52.36 59.99
C GLN A 348 0.36 -52.19 61.18
N ALA A 349 0.87 -50.98 61.41
CA ALA A 349 1.76 -50.71 62.54
C ALA A 349 1.08 -50.99 63.88
N SER A 350 -0.17 -50.56 64.07
CA SER A 350 -0.93 -50.84 65.31
C SER A 350 -1.20 -52.33 65.52
N SER A 351 -1.61 -53.05 64.47
CA SER A 351 -1.82 -54.49 64.56
C SER A 351 -0.50 -55.21 64.84
N GLN A 352 0.60 -54.80 64.22
CA GLN A 352 1.91 -55.39 64.48
C GLN A 352 2.37 -55.13 65.92
N GLU A 353 2.16 -53.93 66.47
CA GLU A 353 2.42 -53.63 67.88
C GLU A 353 1.59 -54.53 68.81
N GLU A 354 0.30 -54.67 68.54
CA GLU A 354 -0.61 -55.56 69.29
C GLU A 354 -0.14 -57.03 69.26
N TRP A 355 0.16 -57.57 68.08
CA TRP A 355 0.71 -58.92 67.91
C TRP A 355 2.03 -59.11 68.65
N THR A 356 2.93 -58.12 68.64
CA THR A 356 4.19 -58.20 69.39
C THR A 356 3.96 -58.19 70.90
N SER A 357 2.96 -57.44 71.38
CA SER A 357 2.58 -57.41 72.78
C SER A 357 1.98 -58.74 73.22
N GLU A 358 1.02 -59.31 72.46
CA GLU A 358 0.44 -60.64 72.75
C GLU A 358 1.52 -61.72 72.73
N THR A 359 2.40 -61.70 71.74
CA THR A 359 3.53 -62.65 71.67
C THR A 359 4.44 -62.51 72.89
N GLY A 360 4.76 -61.27 73.31
CA GLY A 360 5.53 -61.01 74.52
C GLY A 360 4.85 -61.52 75.79
N GLN A 361 3.54 -61.34 75.90
CA GLN A 361 2.74 -61.83 77.02
C GLN A 361 2.74 -63.36 77.05
N LEU A 362 2.40 -64.04 75.95
CA LEU A 362 2.42 -65.49 75.85
C LEU A 362 3.81 -66.06 76.12
N GLN A 363 4.87 -65.39 75.66
CA GLN A 363 6.25 -65.80 75.96
C GLN A 363 6.55 -65.69 77.47
N SER A 364 6.05 -64.64 78.15
CA SER A 364 6.22 -64.47 79.59
C SER A 364 5.45 -65.54 80.38
N GLU A 365 4.21 -65.85 79.97
CA GLU A 365 3.38 -66.91 80.55
C GLU A 365 4.02 -68.29 80.36
N LEU A 366 4.58 -68.56 79.17
CA LEU A 366 5.32 -69.79 78.89
C LEU A 366 6.56 -69.92 79.77
N ASN A 367 7.34 -68.85 79.93
CA ASN A 367 8.51 -68.83 80.80
C ASN A 367 8.11 -69.08 82.27
N GLN A 368 7.00 -68.48 82.72
CA GLN A 368 6.46 -68.70 84.06
C GLN A 368 6.02 -70.15 84.27
N ALA A 369 5.26 -70.72 83.33
CA ALA A 369 4.83 -72.11 83.38
C ALA A 369 6.04 -73.07 83.35
N THR A 370 7.08 -72.73 82.59
CA THR A 370 8.33 -73.49 82.55
C THR A 370 9.05 -73.46 83.91
N ALA A 371 9.16 -72.28 84.55
CA ALA A 371 9.74 -72.16 85.89
C ALA A 371 8.92 -72.93 86.95
N GLN A 372 7.59 -72.90 86.87
CA GLN A 372 6.72 -73.70 87.74
C GLN A 372 6.92 -75.20 87.53
N LYS A 373 7.02 -75.64 86.27
CA LYS A 373 7.33 -77.03 85.93
C LYS A 373 8.68 -77.45 86.50
N GLU A 374 9.71 -76.61 86.41
CA GLU A 374 11.03 -76.88 87.00
C GLU A 374 10.93 -77.05 88.53
N LEU A 375 10.25 -76.14 89.23
CA LEU A 375 10.01 -76.24 90.68
C LEU A 375 9.28 -77.53 91.07
N LEU A 376 8.23 -77.91 90.33
CA LEU A 376 7.52 -79.18 90.57
C LEU A 376 8.40 -80.39 90.28
N THR A 377 9.26 -80.31 89.26
CA THR A 377 10.23 -81.37 88.94
C THR A 377 11.25 -81.53 90.07
N GLU A 378 11.75 -80.44 90.64
CA GLU A 378 12.60 -80.46 91.84
C GLU A 378 11.84 -81.07 93.03
N GLN A 379 10.58 -80.70 93.26
CA GLN A 379 9.75 -81.31 94.31
C GLN A 379 9.59 -82.83 94.10
N ILE A 380 9.34 -83.27 92.87
CA ILE A 380 9.24 -84.69 92.52
C ILE A 380 10.57 -85.39 92.80
N GLN A 381 11.72 -84.81 92.43
CA GLN A 381 13.03 -85.40 92.73
C GLN A 381 13.30 -85.49 94.23
N ILE A 382 12.93 -84.47 95.01
CA ILE A 382 13.03 -84.51 96.47
C ILE A 382 12.15 -85.65 97.03
N LEU A 383 10.92 -85.78 96.54
CA LEU A 383 10.01 -86.85 96.96
C LEU A 383 10.54 -88.24 96.56
N GLN A 384 11.07 -88.40 95.35
CA GLN A 384 11.72 -89.63 94.90
C GLN A 384 12.93 -89.98 95.77
N GLY A 385 13.77 -89.00 96.12
CA GLY A 385 14.88 -89.19 97.06
C GLY A 385 14.41 -89.62 98.45
N LYS A 386 13.33 -89.01 98.97
CA LYS A 386 12.71 -89.43 100.23
C LYS A 386 12.14 -90.85 100.17
N ILE A 387 11.49 -91.21 99.06
CA ILE A 387 10.98 -92.58 98.83
C ILE A 387 12.16 -93.55 98.83
N SER A 388 13.26 -93.26 98.14
CA SER A 388 14.46 -94.12 98.16
C SER A 388 15.02 -94.32 99.56
N CYS A 389 15.09 -93.27 100.40
CA CYS A 389 15.53 -93.43 101.79
C CYS A 389 14.56 -94.29 102.62
N LEU A 390 13.24 -94.12 102.44
CA LEU A 390 12.24 -94.94 103.11
C LEU A 390 12.26 -96.41 102.62
N GLU A 391 12.51 -96.63 101.33
CA GLU A 391 12.71 -97.96 100.75
C GLU A 391 13.95 -98.64 101.33
N ASP A 392 15.05 -97.90 101.52
CA ASP A 392 16.26 -98.39 102.18
C ASP A 392 16.02 -98.72 103.67
N ASP A 393 15.28 -97.88 104.41
CA ASP A 393 14.86 -98.15 105.79
C ASP A 393 13.98 -99.40 105.89
N ILE A 394 13.03 -99.58 104.96
CA ILE A 394 12.21 -100.80 104.85
C ILE A 394 13.09 -102.01 104.50
N ASN A 395 14.08 -101.87 103.61
CA ASN A 395 15.00 -102.95 103.27
C ASN A 395 15.89 -103.35 104.46
N MET A 396 16.32 -102.39 105.27
CA MET A 396 17.05 -102.67 106.52
C MET A 396 16.16 -103.35 107.55
N ALA A 397 14.93 -102.85 107.76
CA ALA A 397 13.95 -103.47 108.65
C ALA A 397 13.57 -104.89 108.19
N THR A 398 13.34 -105.11 106.89
CA THR A 398 13.02 -106.45 106.34
C THR A 398 14.22 -107.40 106.37
N LYS A 399 15.46 -106.90 106.33
CA LYS A 399 16.66 -107.73 106.53
C LYS A 399 16.83 -108.12 108.00
N GLU A 400 16.61 -107.20 108.92
CA GLU A 400 16.61 -107.46 110.38
C GLU A 400 15.46 -108.42 110.76
N GLU A 401 14.28 -108.26 110.16
CA GLU A 401 13.15 -109.19 110.32
C GLU A 401 13.42 -110.55 109.66
N ARG A 402 14.03 -110.63 108.47
CA ARG A 402 14.38 -111.92 107.82
C ARG A 402 15.39 -112.73 108.61
N GLU A 403 16.44 -112.11 109.16
CA GLU A 403 17.44 -112.82 109.97
C GLU A 403 16.88 -113.28 111.34
N MET A 404 15.85 -112.61 111.85
CA MET A 404 15.12 -113.02 113.06
C MET A 404 14.12 -114.16 112.77
N LEU A 405 13.37 -114.08 111.66
CA LEU A 405 12.40 -115.09 111.22
C LEU A 405 13.04 -116.39 110.72
N ASP A 406 14.22 -116.36 110.07
CA ASP A 406 14.90 -117.60 109.63
C ASP A 406 15.36 -118.46 110.83
N ASN A 407 15.64 -117.84 111.98
CA ASN A 407 15.95 -118.56 113.23
C ASN A 407 14.69 -119.12 113.93
N GLU A 408 13.52 -118.52 113.71
CA GLU A 408 12.23 -118.93 114.30
C GLU A 408 11.51 -120.00 113.44
N ILE A 409 11.70 -119.98 112.12
CA ILE A 409 11.17 -120.98 111.16
C ILE A 409 11.82 -122.37 111.35
N ILE A 410 13.04 -122.47 111.89
CA ILE A 410 13.65 -123.76 112.26
C ILE A 410 12.97 -124.38 113.51
N GLY A 411 12.42 -123.56 114.41
CA GLY A 411 11.67 -124.02 115.59
C GLY A 411 10.23 -124.44 115.27
N LEU A 412 9.50 -123.62 114.50
CA LEU A 412 8.09 -123.84 114.16
C LEU A 412 7.86 -125.00 113.17
N LYS A 413 8.92 -125.44 112.47
CA LYS A 413 8.88 -126.62 111.58
C LYS A 413 8.81 -127.97 112.33
N SER A 414 9.15 -128.02 113.62
CA SER A 414 8.96 -129.22 114.46
C SER A 414 7.59 -129.30 115.13
N GLU A 415 6.81 -128.21 115.10
CA GLU A 415 5.50 -128.09 115.73
C GLU A 415 4.34 -128.22 114.72
N LEU A 416 4.60 -127.89 113.45
CA LEU A 416 3.62 -127.98 112.34
C LEU A 416 3.35 -129.43 111.86
N GLU A 417 4.22 -130.39 112.19
CA GLU A 417 4.02 -131.82 111.90
C GLU A 417 3.03 -132.49 112.89
N SER A 418 2.63 -131.81 113.98
CA SER A 418 1.64 -132.28 114.97
C SER A 418 0.25 -131.65 114.84
N THR A 419 0.05 -130.73 113.90
CA THR A 419 -1.27 -130.21 113.51
C THR A 419 -1.57 -130.66 112.08
N PHE A 420 -1.63 -131.97 111.87
CA PHE A 420 -2.92 -132.65 111.70
C PHE A 420 -4.08 -131.68 111.44
N GLY A 421 -4.54 -131.73 110.21
CA GLY A 421 -5.78 -132.47 110.04
C GLY A 421 -7.05 -131.72 110.41
N PHE A 422 -7.06 -130.40 110.26
CA PHE A 422 -8.31 -129.67 110.08
C PHE A 422 -8.21 -128.71 108.89
N LEU A 423 -8.94 -129.04 107.82
CA LEU A 423 -9.36 -128.19 106.69
C LEU A 423 -8.56 -128.27 105.38
N GLN A 424 -8.42 -129.51 104.90
CA GLN A 424 -8.48 -129.82 103.48
C GLN A 424 -9.94 -129.94 103.04
N LYS A 425 -10.44 -128.96 102.27
CA LYS A 425 -11.51 -128.99 101.23
C LYS A 425 -12.46 -127.81 101.30
N ALA A 426 -12.37 -126.93 100.29
CA ALA A 426 -13.46 -126.67 99.37
C ALA A 426 -12.91 -125.83 98.20
N GLU A 427 -12.26 -126.54 97.28
CA GLU A 427 -12.05 -126.08 95.91
C GLU A 427 -13.31 -126.37 95.09
N ALA A 428 -13.51 -125.53 94.07
CA ALA A 428 -14.53 -125.58 93.01
C ALA A 428 -15.75 -124.70 93.28
N THR A 429 -15.85 -123.59 92.54
CA THR A 429 -16.78 -123.45 91.40
C THR A 429 -16.68 -122.08 90.74
N GLY A 430 -16.61 -122.08 89.40
CA GLY A 430 -17.54 -121.31 88.57
C GLY A 430 -17.36 -119.78 88.43
N ILE A 431 -16.77 -119.39 87.30
CA ILE A 431 -17.05 -118.16 86.51
C ILE A 431 -18.59 -117.99 86.40
N PRO A 432 -19.24 -116.79 86.30
CA PRO A 432 -18.81 -115.65 85.47
C PRO A 432 -19.21 -114.23 85.94
N ASN A 433 -18.87 -113.21 85.12
CA ASN A 433 -19.85 -112.32 84.44
C ASN A 433 -19.62 -110.78 84.57
N TYR A 434 -20.20 -110.06 83.59
CA TYR A 434 -20.70 -108.66 83.53
C TYR A 434 -19.86 -107.44 84.00
N ARG A 435 -19.17 -106.76 83.07
CA ARG A 435 -18.84 -105.31 83.15
C ARG A 435 -18.37 -104.65 81.84
N ASN A 436 -19.07 -104.86 80.71
CA ASN A 436 -18.57 -104.40 79.38
C ASN A 436 -19.60 -103.71 78.46
N ASN A 437 -20.80 -103.39 78.93
CA ASN A 437 -21.82 -102.71 78.11
C ASN A 437 -22.01 -101.23 78.48
N GLN A 438 -21.89 -100.87 79.77
CA GLN A 438 -22.08 -99.48 80.22
C GLN A 438 -20.97 -98.52 79.76
N ALA A 439 -19.71 -99.00 79.71
CA ALA A 439 -18.57 -98.23 79.20
C ALA A 439 -18.53 -98.11 77.66
N LYS A 440 -19.27 -98.97 76.94
CA LYS A 440 -19.37 -98.90 75.48
C LYS A 440 -20.46 -97.94 75.04
N ASP A 441 -21.58 -97.88 75.77
CA ASP A 441 -22.67 -96.95 75.48
C ASP A 441 -22.25 -95.48 75.76
N GLU A 442 -21.50 -95.21 76.84
CA GLU A 442 -20.93 -93.88 77.12
C GLU A 442 -19.90 -93.43 76.06
N MET A 443 -19.05 -94.36 75.58
CA MET A 443 -18.07 -94.07 74.52
C MET A 443 -18.75 -93.80 73.16
N ILE A 444 -19.85 -94.50 72.86
CA ILE A 444 -20.64 -94.29 71.63
C ILE A 444 -21.33 -92.92 71.65
N GLU A 445 -21.87 -92.50 72.79
CA GLU A 445 -22.52 -91.19 72.94
C GLU A 445 -21.52 -90.02 72.82
N GLN A 446 -20.31 -90.19 73.38
CA GLN A 446 -19.21 -89.23 73.22
C GLN A 446 -18.72 -89.11 71.77
N LEU A 447 -18.59 -90.24 71.07
CA LEU A 447 -18.24 -90.27 69.65
C LEU A 447 -19.33 -89.65 68.77
N GLN A 448 -20.62 -89.90 69.07
CA GLN A 448 -21.72 -89.25 68.36
C GLN A 448 -21.71 -87.74 68.54
N LYS A 449 -21.44 -87.25 69.75
CA LYS A 449 -21.34 -85.81 70.03
C LYS A 449 -20.18 -85.16 69.26
N GLN A 450 -18.99 -85.78 69.27
CA GLN A 450 -17.84 -85.30 68.49
C GLN A 450 -18.11 -85.30 66.98
N ILE A 451 -18.77 -86.33 66.45
CA ILE A 451 -19.14 -86.38 65.03
C ILE A 451 -20.12 -85.25 64.70
N THR A 452 -21.10 -84.95 65.57
CA THR A 452 -22.03 -83.85 65.33
C THR A 452 -21.36 -82.47 65.39
N GLU A 453 -20.43 -82.25 66.33
CA GLU A 453 -19.66 -81.01 66.42
C GLU A 453 -18.74 -80.83 65.20
N GLN A 454 -18.00 -81.87 64.80
CA GLN A 454 -17.19 -81.83 63.57
C GLN A 454 -18.03 -81.58 62.32
N ARG A 455 -19.23 -82.17 62.25
CA ARG A 455 -20.14 -81.96 61.13
C ARG A 455 -20.64 -80.51 61.07
N ALA A 456 -20.92 -79.89 62.22
CA ALA A 456 -21.32 -78.49 62.29
C ALA A 456 -20.18 -77.54 61.87
N VAL A 457 -18.95 -77.80 62.32
CA VAL A 457 -17.75 -77.02 61.93
C VAL A 457 -17.51 -77.12 60.42
N LEU A 458 -17.47 -78.34 59.86
CA LEU A 458 -17.32 -78.54 58.42
C LEU A 458 -18.43 -77.86 57.61
N GLN A 459 -19.65 -77.85 58.14
CA GLN A 459 -20.78 -77.20 57.47
C GLN A 459 -20.65 -75.68 57.45
N HIS A 460 -20.12 -75.08 58.52
CA HIS A 460 -19.76 -73.66 58.56
C HIS A 460 -18.63 -73.34 57.58
N GLU A 461 -17.59 -74.17 57.55
CA GLU A 461 -16.42 -73.99 56.67
C GLU A 461 -16.81 -74.10 55.19
N ILE A 462 -17.71 -75.03 54.84
CA ILE A 462 -18.31 -75.13 53.50
C ILE A 462 -19.11 -73.88 53.15
N GLN A 463 -19.85 -73.31 54.12
CA GLN A 463 -20.64 -72.10 53.91
C GLN A 463 -19.74 -70.88 53.65
N ASP A 464 -18.68 -70.71 54.45
CA ASP A 464 -17.71 -69.62 54.29
C ASP A 464 -16.95 -69.73 52.97
N LEU A 465 -16.48 -70.92 52.60
CA LEU A 465 -15.83 -71.17 51.31
C LEU A 465 -16.76 -70.87 50.13
N LYS A 466 -18.06 -71.15 50.27
CA LYS A 466 -19.06 -70.86 49.25
C LYS A 466 -19.24 -69.35 49.04
N ILE A 467 -19.29 -68.57 50.13
CA ILE A 467 -19.38 -67.11 50.08
C ILE A 467 -18.11 -66.51 49.47
N GLN A 468 -16.93 -67.02 49.85
CA GLN A 468 -15.66 -66.56 49.26
C GLN A 468 -15.58 -66.86 47.75
N LEU A 469 -16.02 -68.05 47.32
CA LEU A 469 -16.06 -68.40 45.90
C LEU A 469 -16.97 -67.45 45.12
N GLU A 470 -18.16 -67.16 45.65
CA GLU A 470 -19.13 -66.26 45.02
C GLU A 470 -18.59 -64.82 44.93
N GLN A 471 -17.91 -64.34 45.97
CA GLN A 471 -17.24 -63.02 45.95
C GLN A 471 -16.11 -62.96 44.90
N VAL A 472 -15.26 -63.99 44.81
CA VAL A 472 -14.19 -64.06 43.82
C VAL A 472 -14.75 -64.11 42.40
N GLU A 473 -15.85 -64.85 42.19
CA GLU A 473 -16.51 -64.93 40.90
C GLU A 473 -17.13 -63.59 40.49
N GLN A 474 -17.75 -62.88 41.44
CA GLN A 474 -18.29 -61.54 41.23
C GLN A 474 -17.17 -60.53 40.92
N GLN A 475 -16.08 -60.50 41.69
CA GLN A 475 -14.90 -59.68 41.39
C GLN A 475 -14.30 -59.97 40.01
N LYS A 476 -14.21 -61.25 39.63
CA LYS A 476 -13.73 -61.65 38.30
C LYS A 476 -14.63 -61.10 37.20
N THR A 477 -15.96 -61.16 37.36
CA THR A 477 -16.88 -60.59 36.37
C THR A 477 -16.79 -59.07 36.27
N GLU A 478 -16.61 -58.37 37.40
CA GLU A 478 -16.38 -56.92 37.40
C GLU A 478 -15.07 -56.53 36.72
N GLN A 479 -13.98 -57.25 36.99
CA GLN A 479 -12.70 -57.02 36.31
C GLN A 479 -12.80 -57.31 34.81
N MET A 480 -13.47 -58.40 34.43
CA MET A 480 -13.70 -58.76 33.03
C MET A 480 -14.48 -57.66 32.28
N THR A 481 -15.54 -57.13 32.90
CA THR A 481 -16.34 -56.05 32.29
C THR A 481 -15.57 -54.73 32.19
N ARG A 482 -14.79 -54.35 33.21
CA ARG A 482 -13.90 -53.18 33.15
C ARG A 482 -12.83 -53.32 32.06
N LEU A 483 -12.19 -54.48 31.96
CA LEU A 483 -11.22 -54.76 30.90
C LEU A 483 -11.87 -54.70 29.51
N GLN A 484 -13.06 -55.29 29.37
CA GLN A 484 -13.81 -55.23 28.11
C GLN A 484 -14.15 -53.79 27.71
N GLN A 485 -14.57 -52.95 28.67
CA GLN A 485 -14.81 -51.52 28.42
C GLN A 485 -13.54 -50.80 27.98
N HIS A 486 -12.40 -51.04 28.65
CA HIS A 486 -11.12 -50.46 28.25
C HIS A 486 -10.68 -50.90 26.85
N ILE A 487 -10.87 -52.17 26.48
CA ILE A 487 -10.58 -52.67 25.13
C ILE A 487 -11.44 -51.91 24.11
N THR A 488 -12.75 -51.81 24.32
CA THR A 488 -13.63 -51.10 23.37
C THR A 488 -13.29 -49.61 23.25
N ALA A 489 -12.90 -48.95 24.34
CA ALA A 489 -12.47 -47.56 24.32
C ALA A 489 -11.14 -47.40 23.54
N CYS A 490 -10.20 -48.32 23.74
CA CYS A 490 -8.93 -48.33 23.03
C CYS A 490 -9.12 -48.58 21.52
N GLU A 491 -10.01 -49.50 21.15
CA GLU A 491 -10.38 -49.77 19.75
C GLU A 491 -11.00 -48.53 19.07
N GLN A 492 -11.88 -47.82 19.76
CA GLN A 492 -12.46 -46.56 19.24
C GLN A 492 -11.40 -45.47 19.05
N GLU A 493 -10.46 -45.35 19.97
CA GLU A 493 -9.39 -44.36 19.87
C GLU A 493 -8.42 -44.69 18.73
N ILE A 494 -8.09 -45.98 18.54
CA ILE A 494 -7.30 -46.44 17.39
C ILE A 494 -8.00 -46.07 16.08
N GLU A 495 -9.32 -46.22 15.98
CA GLU A 495 -10.05 -45.89 14.76
C GLU A 495 -10.07 -44.38 14.47
N LYS A 496 -10.29 -43.54 15.50
CA LYS A 496 -10.16 -42.09 15.36
C LYS A 496 -8.76 -41.67 14.92
N LEU A 497 -7.72 -42.28 15.51
CA LEU A 497 -6.33 -41.99 15.14
C LEU A 497 -6.03 -42.39 13.69
N LYS A 498 -6.61 -43.49 13.18
CA LYS A 498 -6.50 -43.84 11.75
C LYS A 498 -7.18 -42.80 10.85
N GLU A 499 -8.33 -42.29 11.25
CA GLU A 499 -9.07 -41.30 10.48
C GLU A 499 -8.30 -39.96 10.41
N ILE A 500 -7.80 -39.50 11.56
CA ILE A 500 -6.90 -38.33 11.66
C ILE A 500 -5.64 -38.55 10.80
N LYS A 501 -5.02 -39.74 10.87
CA LYS A 501 -3.86 -40.07 10.05
C LYS A 501 -4.17 -39.93 8.55
N LYS A 502 -5.30 -40.45 8.10
CA LYS A 502 -5.71 -40.37 6.68
C LYS A 502 -5.97 -38.93 6.24
N GLU A 503 -6.58 -38.11 7.08
CA GLU A 503 -6.77 -36.68 6.81
C GLU A 503 -5.42 -35.94 6.71
N LYS A 504 -4.50 -36.21 7.65
CA LYS A 504 -3.15 -35.62 7.63
C LYS A 504 -2.35 -36.05 6.41
N GLU A 505 -2.44 -37.30 5.97
CA GLU A 505 -1.83 -37.77 4.72
C GLU A 505 -2.41 -37.02 3.51
N GLY A 506 -3.73 -36.81 3.45
CA GLY A 506 -4.37 -36.02 2.40
C GLY A 506 -3.88 -34.56 2.34
N LEU A 507 -3.78 -33.91 3.51
CA LEU A 507 -3.20 -32.57 3.61
C LEU A 507 -1.73 -32.54 3.17
N LEU A 508 -0.95 -33.57 3.53
CA LEU A 508 0.45 -33.69 3.15
C LEU A 508 0.60 -33.77 1.63
N TYR A 509 -0.18 -34.63 0.96
CA TYR A 509 -0.19 -34.69 -0.51
C TYR A 509 -0.53 -33.35 -1.16
N GLN A 510 -1.52 -32.62 -0.62
CA GLN A 510 -1.90 -31.30 -1.14
C GLN A 510 -0.77 -30.27 -0.94
N THR A 511 -0.07 -30.32 0.20
CA THR A 511 1.10 -29.44 0.42
C THR A 511 2.26 -29.79 -0.49
N GLU A 512 2.51 -31.07 -0.75
CA GLU A 512 3.58 -31.52 -1.64
C GLU A 512 3.33 -31.10 -3.09
N GLU A 513 2.08 -31.16 -3.56
CA GLU A 513 1.68 -30.65 -4.88
C GLU A 513 1.88 -29.14 -5.00
N LYS A 514 1.48 -28.36 -3.97
CA LYS A 514 1.72 -26.91 -3.93
C LYS A 514 3.21 -26.56 -3.94
N VAL A 515 4.04 -27.33 -3.23
CA VAL A 515 5.50 -27.14 -3.23
C VAL A 515 6.06 -27.41 -4.63
N LYS A 516 5.61 -28.47 -5.32
CA LYS A 516 6.02 -28.74 -6.71
C LYS A 516 5.61 -27.61 -7.65
N ASP A 517 4.39 -27.09 -7.55
CA ASP A 517 3.94 -25.93 -8.35
C ASP A 517 4.81 -24.69 -8.08
N LEU A 518 5.09 -24.37 -6.82
CA LEU A 518 5.98 -23.26 -6.47
C LEU A 518 7.42 -23.46 -6.97
N ASP A 519 7.96 -24.67 -6.91
CA ASP A 519 9.30 -24.98 -7.41
C ASP A 519 9.41 -24.82 -8.94
N THR A 520 8.37 -25.24 -9.68
CA THR A 520 8.31 -24.99 -11.13
C THR A 520 8.22 -23.51 -11.47
N LYS A 521 7.43 -22.72 -10.70
CA LYS A 521 7.36 -21.26 -10.85
C LYS A 521 8.67 -20.58 -10.51
N LEU A 522 9.37 -21.03 -9.47
CA LEU A 522 10.68 -20.53 -9.08
C LEU A 522 11.71 -20.79 -10.19
N SER A 523 11.70 -21.99 -10.78
CA SER A 523 12.57 -22.36 -11.89
C SER A 523 12.31 -21.49 -13.13
N ALA A 524 11.03 -21.25 -13.47
CA ALA A 524 10.66 -20.36 -14.58
C ALA A 524 11.10 -18.90 -14.33
N ALA A 525 10.87 -18.38 -13.12
CA ALA A 525 11.29 -17.03 -12.74
C ALA A 525 12.83 -16.88 -12.76
N SER A 526 13.56 -17.90 -12.32
CA SER A 526 15.03 -17.91 -12.35
C SER A 526 15.57 -17.89 -13.78
N SER A 527 14.94 -18.63 -14.71
CA SER A 527 15.29 -18.58 -16.13
C SER A 527 15.04 -17.19 -16.73
N LEU A 528 13.90 -16.57 -16.42
CA LEU A 528 13.57 -15.23 -16.90
C LEU A 528 14.56 -14.18 -16.35
N LEU A 529 14.99 -14.33 -15.09
CA LEU A 529 15.99 -13.45 -14.48
C LEU A 529 17.32 -13.56 -15.23
N ALA A 530 17.78 -14.79 -15.52
CA ALA A 530 19.01 -15.01 -16.27
C ALA A 530 18.96 -14.35 -17.67
N ASP A 531 17.83 -14.47 -18.38
CA ASP A 531 17.63 -13.81 -19.67
C ASP A 531 17.69 -12.28 -19.56
N LYS A 532 17.14 -11.72 -18.48
CA LYS A 532 17.15 -10.28 -18.22
C LYS A 532 18.54 -9.77 -17.84
N ASP A 533 19.29 -10.52 -17.04
CA ASP A 533 20.68 -10.20 -16.73
C ASP A 533 21.55 -10.22 -17.99
N GLN A 534 21.31 -11.17 -18.90
CA GLN A 534 21.99 -11.19 -20.19
C GLN A 534 21.65 -9.95 -21.04
N GLN A 535 20.37 -9.56 -21.11
CA GLN A 535 19.95 -8.33 -21.82
C GLN A 535 20.59 -7.07 -21.21
N LEU A 536 20.65 -6.98 -19.88
CA LEU A 536 21.30 -5.85 -19.20
C LEU A 536 22.79 -5.77 -19.51
N ASN A 537 23.48 -6.91 -19.56
CA ASN A 537 24.89 -6.94 -19.93
C ASN A 537 25.10 -6.47 -21.37
N THR A 538 24.27 -6.91 -22.32
CA THR A 538 24.34 -6.44 -23.72
C THR A 538 24.09 -4.94 -23.84
N LEU A 539 23.06 -4.41 -23.17
CA LEU A 539 22.78 -2.96 -23.17
C LEU A 539 23.91 -2.16 -22.52
N ARG A 540 24.56 -2.72 -21.49
CA ARG A 540 25.71 -2.08 -20.85
C ARG A 540 26.89 -1.95 -21.80
N GLU A 541 27.21 -3.01 -22.54
CA GLU A 541 28.25 -2.99 -23.57
C GLU A 541 27.93 -1.97 -24.67
N GLU A 542 26.67 -1.86 -25.10
CA GLU A 542 26.24 -0.87 -26.09
C GLU A 542 26.37 0.57 -25.57
N VAL A 543 26.02 0.82 -24.31
CA VAL A 543 26.24 2.13 -23.66
C VAL A 543 27.73 2.47 -23.61
N ASP A 544 28.58 1.52 -23.24
CA ASP A 544 30.03 1.75 -23.19
C ASP A 544 30.57 2.14 -24.59
N ILE A 545 30.15 1.43 -25.64
CA ILE A 545 30.51 1.76 -27.04
C ILE A 545 30.05 3.18 -27.41
N LEU A 546 28.79 3.53 -27.13
CA LEU A 546 28.25 4.86 -27.44
C LEU A 546 28.97 5.97 -26.65
N THR A 547 29.38 5.70 -25.41
CA THR A 547 30.16 6.67 -24.63
C THR A 547 31.55 6.90 -25.21
N ASP A 548 32.22 5.85 -25.68
CA ASP A 548 33.52 5.96 -26.36
C ASP A 548 33.40 6.72 -27.69
N GLU A 549 32.38 6.42 -28.50
CA GLU A 549 32.09 7.17 -29.73
C GLU A 549 31.81 8.64 -29.45
N THR A 550 31.04 8.95 -28.41
CA THR A 550 30.74 10.32 -27.99
C THR A 550 32.00 11.07 -27.57
N MET A 551 32.89 10.42 -26.81
CA MET A 551 34.18 11.01 -26.42
C MET A 551 35.07 11.25 -27.64
N ASN A 552 35.12 10.32 -28.59
CA ASN A 552 35.90 10.48 -29.82
C ASN A 552 35.37 11.64 -30.68
N ASN A 553 34.05 11.71 -30.87
CA ASN A 553 33.40 12.81 -31.59
C ASN A 553 33.65 14.16 -30.92
N LYS A 554 33.59 14.21 -29.59
CA LYS A 554 33.91 15.42 -28.82
C LYS A 554 35.36 15.88 -29.04
N ASN A 555 36.31 14.94 -29.01
CA ASN A 555 37.72 15.24 -29.29
C ASN A 555 37.92 15.75 -30.73
N GLU A 556 37.23 15.16 -31.71
CA GLU A 556 37.29 15.60 -33.11
C GLU A 556 36.70 17.01 -33.29
N ILE A 557 35.57 17.31 -32.63
CA ILE A 557 34.96 18.64 -32.63
C ILE A 557 35.93 19.66 -32.04
N GLN A 558 36.53 19.37 -30.87
CA GLN A 558 37.49 20.26 -30.24
C GLN A 558 38.70 20.54 -31.15
N ALA A 559 39.23 19.51 -31.82
CA ALA A 559 40.33 19.68 -32.77
C ALA A 559 39.93 20.56 -33.98
N LYS A 560 38.70 20.42 -34.48
CA LYS A 560 38.16 21.27 -35.56
C LYS A 560 37.96 22.71 -35.09
N GLU A 561 37.47 22.93 -33.88
CA GLU A 561 37.31 24.26 -33.27
C GLU A 561 38.66 24.97 -33.11
N GLU A 562 39.69 24.27 -32.62
CA GLU A 562 41.06 24.81 -32.52
C GLU A 562 41.63 25.19 -33.89
N LYS A 563 41.39 24.37 -34.92
CA LYS A 563 41.80 24.67 -36.29
C LYS A 563 41.07 25.88 -36.86
N LEU A 564 39.77 26.01 -36.60
CA LEU A 564 38.96 27.17 -36.98
C LEU A 564 39.47 28.45 -36.29
N ALA A 565 39.78 28.38 -35.00
CA ALA A 565 40.34 29.51 -34.26
C ALA A 565 41.68 29.98 -34.85
N LYS A 566 42.57 29.04 -35.22
CA LYS A 566 43.84 29.35 -35.89
C LYS A 566 43.61 30.04 -37.25
N LEU A 567 42.71 29.51 -38.08
CA LEU A 567 42.39 30.11 -39.38
C LEU A 567 41.79 31.51 -39.26
N LEU A 568 40.92 31.75 -38.27
CA LEU A 568 40.36 33.07 -38.01
C LEU A 568 41.43 34.09 -37.60
N LEU A 569 42.39 33.66 -36.77
CA LEU A 569 43.51 34.51 -36.36
C LEU A 569 44.40 34.87 -37.56
N GLU A 570 44.72 33.89 -38.41
CA GLU A 570 45.51 34.11 -39.63
C GLU A 570 44.81 35.07 -40.59
N LYS A 571 43.51 34.87 -40.85
CA LYS A 571 42.70 35.76 -41.67
C LYS A 571 42.64 37.19 -41.10
N SER A 572 42.55 37.34 -39.79
CA SER A 572 42.59 38.66 -39.13
C SER A 572 43.94 39.34 -39.32
N ASN A 573 45.03 38.59 -39.25
CA ASN A 573 46.39 39.11 -39.49
C ASN A 573 46.55 39.56 -40.95
N GLU A 574 46.11 38.75 -41.91
CA GLU A 574 46.09 39.12 -43.33
C GLU A 574 45.27 40.39 -43.57
N GLN A 575 44.07 40.47 -43.01
CA GLN A 575 43.22 41.65 -43.10
C GLN A 575 43.90 42.90 -42.53
N ASN A 576 44.63 42.77 -41.42
CA ASN A 576 45.40 43.86 -40.83
C ASN A 576 46.54 44.32 -41.76
N ILE A 577 47.24 43.38 -42.39
CA ILE A 577 48.29 43.68 -43.39
C ILE A 577 47.69 44.45 -44.57
N PHE A 578 46.61 43.94 -45.17
CA PHE A 578 45.93 44.62 -46.27
C PHE A 578 45.42 46.01 -45.87
N GLN A 579 44.89 46.17 -44.66
CA GLN A 579 44.46 47.46 -44.15
C GLN A 579 45.62 48.46 -44.04
N LYS A 580 46.79 48.02 -43.57
CA LYS A 580 48.01 48.83 -43.53
C LYS A 580 48.48 49.22 -44.94
N GLU A 581 48.46 48.29 -45.88
CA GLU A 581 48.81 48.58 -47.28
C GLU A 581 47.86 49.60 -47.93
N ILE A 582 46.55 49.45 -47.72
CA ILE A 582 45.54 50.41 -48.19
C ILE A 582 45.80 51.79 -47.60
N GLN A 583 46.10 51.89 -46.29
CA GLN A 583 46.44 53.15 -45.66
C GLN A 583 47.71 53.78 -46.26
N ALA A 584 48.77 53.00 -46.48
CA ALA A 584 50.01 53.49 -47.09
C ALA A 584 49.78 53.97 -48.54
N LEU A 585 48.96 53.26 -49.32
CA LEU A 585 48.57 53.69 -50.66
C LEU A 585 47.75 54.98 -50.63
N ASN A 586 46.80 55.12 -49.69
CA ASN A 586 46.03 56.35 -49.52
C ASN A 586 46.95 57.56 -49.24
N VAL A 587 47.92 57.43 -48.33
CA VAL A 587 48.90 58.50 -48.07
C VAL A 587 49.65 58.88 -49.35
N ARG A 588 50.14 57.89 -50.12
CA ARG A 588 50.81 58.16 -51.41
C ARG A 588 49.91 58.87 -52.42
N VAL A 589 48.65 58.48 -52.51
CA VAL A 589 47.67 59.14 -53.41
C VAL A 589 47.43 60.57 -52.95
N GLU A 590 47.36 60.82 -51.65
CA GLU A 590 47.16 62.16 -51.09
C GLU A 590 48.39 63.06 -51.29
N ASP A 591 49.60 62.52 -51.12
CA ASP A 591 50.86 63.18 -51.46
C ASP A 591 50.94 63.53 -52.94
N LEU A 592 50.63 62.58 -53.82
CA LEU A 592 50.56 62.79 -55.27
C LEU A 592 49.51 63.83 -55.64
N SER A 593 48.35 63.82 -54.97
CA SER A 593 47.28 64.81 -55.20
C SER A 593 47.71 66.22 -54.79
N SER A 594 48.48 66.33 -53.69
CA SER A 594 49.04 67.59 -53.21
C SER A 594 50.13 68.10 -54.15
N SER A 595 51.01 67.20 -54.61
CA SER A 595 52.04 67.50 -55.61
C SER A 595 51.42 67.91 -56.97
N LEU A 596 50.36 67.23 -57.40
CA LEU A 596 49.61 67.60 -58.61
C LEU A 596 48.97 68.98 -58.47
N LYS A 597 48.32 69.28 -57.34
CA LYS A 597 47.75 70.62 -57.07
C LYS A 597 48.82 71.70 -57.08
N GLN A 598 50.00 71.42 -56.52
CA GLN A 598 51.13 72.35 -56.52
C GLN A 598 51.66 72.60 -57.94
N ALA A 599 51.84 71.54 -58.73
CA ALA A 599 52.22 71.65 -60.14
C ALA A 599 51.16 72.39 -60.98
N GLU A 600 49.87 72.15 -60.73
CA GLU A 600 48.78 72.91 -61.36
C GLU A 600 48.80 74.40 -60.99
N GLN A 601 49.12 74.75 -59.74
CA GLN A 601 49.30 76.14 -59.31
C GLN A 601 50.52 76.78 -59.98
N GLU A 602 51.65 76.09 -60.09
CA GLU A 602 52.85 76.56 -60.82
C GLU A 602 52.58 76.79 -62.31
N ILE A 603 51.84 75.89 -62.97
CA ILE A 603 51.42 76.06 -64.37
C ILE A 603 50.49 77.27 -64.52
N ARG A 604 49.57 77.49 -63.57
CA ARG A 604 48.71 78.69 -63.57
C ARG A 604 49.52 79.97 -63.38
N LEU A 605 50.49 79.98 -62.47
CA LEU A 605 51.41 81.10 -62.27
C LEU A 605 52.23 81.35 -63.55
N SER A 606 52.79 80.30 -64.14
CA SER A 606 53.53 80.35 -65.40
C SER A 606 52.67 80.88 -66.56
N ARG A 607 51.42 80.44 -66.71
CA ARG A 607 50.47 81.00 -67.69
C ARG A 607 50.14 82.48 -67.45
N GLY A 608 50.22 82.95 -66.20
CA GLY A 608 50.11 84.37 -65.85
C GLY A 608 51.27 85.22 -66.37
N TYR A 609 52.48 84.66 -66.45
CA TYR A 609 53.69 85.36 -66.93
C TYR A 609 53.76 85.49 -68.46
N TRP A 610 53.02 84.69 -69.24
CA TRP A 610 53.08 84.70 -70.72
C TRP A 610 51.98 85.54 -71.42
N LEU A 611 51.20 86.35 -70.70
CA LEU A 611 50.10 87.15 -71.28
C LEU A 611 50.29 88.67 -71.11
N LYS A 612 51.15 89.27 -71.97
CA LYS A 612 50.97 90.54 -72.74
C LYS A 612 52.30 91.00 -73.40
N PRO A 613 52.31 91.66 -74.58
CA PRO A 613 51.53 91.43 -75.80
C PRO A 613 52.37 91.53 -77.11
N ASN A 614 52.05 90.74 -78.14
CA ASN A 614 52.12 91.04 -79.59
C ASN A 614 51.95 89.73 -80.38
N MET A 615 51.32 89.62 -81.55
CA MET A 615 50.45 90.49 -82.35
C MET A 615 49.82 89.54 -83.39
N LYS A 616 48.50 89.64 -83.58
CA LYS A 616 47.78 89.49 -84.86
C LYS A 616 47.84 88.17 -85.69
N MET A 617 46.62 87.70 -85.98
CA MET A 617 46.05 87.41 -87.32
C MET A 617 45.83 85.94 -87.75
N TYR A 618 44.55 85.70 -88.11
CA TYR A 618 44.00 84.72 -89.07
C TYR A 618 44.01 83.23 -88.67
N ASN A 619 43.10 82.35 -89.11
CA ASN A 619 41.68 82.35 -89.50
C ASN A 619 41.36 80.87 -89.83
N LYS A 620 40.17 80.38 -89.44
CA LYS A 620 39.36 79.29 -90.06
C LYS A 620 39.91 77.86 -90.31
N GLY A 621 39.08 76.89 -89.90
CA GLY A 621 38.89 75.56 -90.52
C GLY A 621 38.48 74.52 -89.47
N ARG A 622 37.19 74.21 -89.23
CA ARG A 622 36.25 73.27 -89.92
C ARG A 622 36.68 71.80 -90.00
N TYR A 623 35.64 70.95 -89.91
CA TYR A 623 35.52 69.49 -90.02
C TYR A 623 35.75 68.73 -88.69
N SER A 624 34.80 68.08 -88.00
CA SER A 624 33.58 67.27 -88.27
C SER A 624 33.82 65.77 -88.10
N ASN A 625 32.94 65.14 -87.28
CA ASN A 625 32.65 63.70 -87.15
C ASN A 625 33.81 62.84 -86.58
N SER A 626 33.63 61.85 -85.71
CA SER A 626 32.50 60.94 -85.49
C SER A 626 32.67 60.20 -84.14
N SER A 627 31.56 59.96 -83.46
CA SER A 627 31.13 58.66 -82.89
C SER A 627 32.17 57.73 -82.24
N PHE A 628 32.03 57.41 -80.95
CA PHE A 628 32.00 56.03 -80.43
C PHE A 628 31.46 56.00 -78.97
N LYS A 629 30.72 54.93 -78.65
CA LYS A 629 29.75 54.74 -77.55
C LYS A 629 30.29 54.87 -76.10
N PRO A 630 29.42 55.15 -75.10
CA PRO A 630 29.70 54.89 -73.70
C PRO A 630 29.23 53.47 -73.33
N VAL A 631 30.13 52.64 -72.77
CA VAL A 631 29.77 51.36 -72.14
C VAL A 631 29.95 51.49 -70.64
N LYS A 632 28.83 51.48 -69.93
CA LYS A 632 28.73 51.16 -68.50
C LYS A 632 29.15 49.70 -68.28
N LYS A 633 30.03 49.44 -67.30
CA LYS A 633 30.06 48.21 -66.50
C LYS A 633 30.18 48.65 -65.04
N ARG A 634 29.04 48.64 -64.31
CA ARG A 634 28.59 47.58 -63.39
C ARG A 634 29.45 47.51 -62.12
N LEU A 635 28.96 48.22 -61.11
CA LEU A 635 29.14 47.95 -59.69
C LEU A 635 28.00 47.05 -59.20
N ARG A 636 28.27 46.30 -58.11
CA ARG A 636 27.49 45.25 -57.40
C ARG A 636 27.72 43.83 -57.92
N ASN A 637 27.97 42.82 -57.09
CA ASN A 637 28.10 42.68 -55.63
C ASN A 637 29.09 41.54 -55.36
#